data_AF-A0AAG5CSN6-F1
#
_entry.id   AF-A0AAG5CSN6-F1
#
_cell.length_a   1.000
_cell.length_b   1.000
_cell.length_c   1.000
_cell.angle_alpha   90.00
_cell.angle_beta   90.00
_cell.angle_gamma   90.00
#
_symmetry.space_group_name_H-M   'P 1'
#
loop_
_entity.id
_entity.type
_entity.pdbx_description
1 polymer ?
#
loop_
_entity_poly.entity_id
_entity_poly.type
_entity_poly.pdbx_seq_one_letter_code
_entity_poly.pdbx_strand_id
1 'polypeptide(L)'
;MLPRSLRSVLLTCLLLASSPSIDGAKRRSRLDLPISKPADAPLEDNLATASGSEPAFERVEAPAAITPAAASSAAVAATSAATSAETESSANVSGSGSAENSSQMTDEYSDEECDPDFIAFELVTGYVFSAPNKLLDSMPGTLMLTDCLEACQNNDSCASVNYETGLCVLFSSNSDKLPGALTKSQFPVFTIYAQKSCLKLRPCERAWCIDRVQGYKLNGHVKRTAQVVSRRDCIEMCLGENEFTCRSANFYQATMSCELSDMDRITLAGSSAFQTNDGADYLENNCAEEPTKLCEFKRLSGRILKTVDSVYQDVASVDECRELCLSSPYRCHSYDYGDTGDMVCRLSHHSRATLSDIQDPYLDVPEAATYELSSCYNVSIECRAGDMIAKIRTSKLFDGKVYAKGSPNSCSVDVKSALEFELRMGYQDIDCNVRQNGLGRYLNDVVIQHHDTIVTSSDLGLAVTCQYDLTNKTVSNDVDLDVTGDIEPALSEEVVVDSPNVVMKITTRDGSEMMRTAEVGDPLALHFEILDPQSPYEIFVRELVAMDGVDSSEITLIDARGCPTDHFIMGPIYKSAKSGKILLSHFDAFKFPSSEMVQFRALVTPCMPTCEPVQCEQDDFVGELRSMVSYGRKRRSVNATATSALIEAAIRNRRETTRQAPQDDMLLVQSIQITDKFGFEKQQGAKPKISSSETVFVANDGQGICVNGLGLIVAGAVFLLAQLAVIAIWTYLWQRRRKQRQFENASMGSSVVPTPTLTGSRADSMCKLYDSGYAGRHF
;
A
#
# COMPACT_ATOMS: atom_id res chain seq x y z
N MET A 1 51.23 -50.14 -19.58
CA MET A 1 51.45 -48.67 -19.56
C MET A 1 50.11 -47.98 -19.31
N LEU A 2 50.11 -46.99 -18.41
CA LEU A 2 49.00 -46.16 -17.91
C LEU A 2 48.34 -45.26 -18.99
N PRO A 3 47.26 -44.47 -18.71
CA PRO A 3 46.55 -44.32 -17.43
C PRO A 3 45.01 -44.42 -17.45
N ARG A 4 44.49 -44.61 -16.23
CA ARG A 4 43.11 -44.53 -15.76
C ARG A 4 42.62 -43.06 -15.72
N SER A 5 41.56 -42.73 -16.46
CA SER A 5 40.76 -41.50 -16.25
C SER A 5 39.42 -41.51 -17.01
N LEU A 6 38.67 -42.63 -17.02
CA LEU A 6 37.35 -42.64 -17.70
C LEU A 6 36.31 -43.59 -17.08
N ARG A 7 36.50 -44.04 -15.83
CA ARG A 7 35.59 -44.98 -15.15
C ARG A 7 34.75 -44.40 -14.01
N SER A 8 34.67 -43.07 -13.87
CA SER A 8 33.96 -42.46 -12.73
C SER A 8 32.86 -41.44 -13.08
N VAL A 9 32.39 -41.38 -14.33
CA VAL A 9 31.31 -40.43 -14.74
C VAL A 9 30.03 -41.15 -15.23
N LEU A 10 29.99 -42.48 -15.19
CA LEU A 10 28.86 -43.26 -15.70
C LEU A 10 28.03 -44.02 -14.65
N LEU A 11 28.15 -43.70 -13.36
CA LEU A 11 27.53 -44.47 -12.27
C LEU A 11 26.67 -43.68 -11.26
N THR A 12 26.21 -42.46 -11.59
CA THR A 12 25.40 -41.62 -10.68
C THR A 12 24.21 -40.93 -11.34
N CYS A 13 23.54 -41.59 -12.30
CA CYS A 13 22.21 -41.16 -12.80
C CYS A 13 21.20 -42.32 -12.96
N LEU A 14 21.44 -43.45 -12.28
CA LEU A 14 20.53 -44.60 -12.25
C LEU A 14 20.14 -44.90 -10.81
N LEU A 15 19.25 -44.09 -10.23
CA LEU A 15 18.36 -44.48 -9.13
C LEU A 15 17.20 -43.47 -9.09
N LEU A 16 15.97 -44.00 -9.05
CA LEU A 16 14.66 -43.34 -8.93
C LEU A 16 13.92 -42.98 -10.24
N ALA A 17 13.57 -44.02 -11.00
CA ALA A 17 12.33 -44.03 -11.78
C ALA A 17 11.67 -45.41 -11.62
N SER A 18 10.63 -45.49 -10.79
CA SER A 18 9.70 -46.61 -10.70
C SER A 18 8.27 -46.09 -10.52
N SER A 19 7.51 -46.14 -11.61
CA SER A 19 6.03 -46.23 -11.70
C SER A 19 5.50 -47.48 -10.95
N PRO A 20 4.19 -47.70 -10.66
CA PRO A 20 3.04 -47.30 -11.50
C PRO A 20 1.67 -47.00 -10.82
N SER A 21 0.72 -46.58 -11.66
CA SER A 21 -0.67 -47.08 -11.80
C SER A 21 -1.81 -46.09 -11.55
N ILE A 22 -2.66 -46.04 -12.58
CA ILE A 22 -3.97 -45.41 -12.69
C ILE A 22 -5.05 -46.45 -12.35
N ASP A 23 -6.11 -46.03 -11.66
CA ASP A 23 -7.54 -46.35 -11.86
C ASP A 23 -8.30 -45.71 -10.67
N GLY A 24 -9.39 -44.95 -10.77
CA GLY A 24 -10.33 -44.70 -11.84
C GLY A 24 -11.73 -44.61 -11.21
N ALA A 25 -12.33 -43.42 -11.10
CA ALA A 25 -13.77 -43.29 -10.86
C ALA A 25 -14.33 -42.02 -11.51
N LYS A 26 -15.15 -42.27 -12.54
CA LYS A 26 -15.94 -41.32 -13.32
C LYS A 26 -17.00 -40.61 -12.47
N ARG A 27 -17.23 -39.32 -12.72
CA ARG A 27 -18.59 -38.83 -12.98
C ARG A 27 -18.61 -37.77 -14.09
N ARG A 28 -19.61 -37.92 -14.94
CA ARG A 28 -19.85 -37.26 -16.21
C ARG A 28 -20.74 -36.03 -15.99
N SER A 29 -20.31 -34.91 -16.59
CA SER A 29 -21.10 -33.96 -17.38
C SER A 29 -22.42 -33.38 -16.84
N ARG A 30 -22.43 -32.06 -16.65
CA ARG A 30 -23.33 -31.20 -17.44
C ARG A 30 -22.68 -29.82 -17.66
N LEU A 31 -22.23 -29.61 -18.90
CA LEU A 31 -22.07 -28.27 -19.47
C LEU A 31 -23.48 -27.71 -19.70
N ASP A 32 -23.71 -26.48 -19.28
CA ASP A 32 -24.55 -25.52 -20.00
C ASP A 32 -23.91 -24.13 -19.81
N LEU A 33 -23.12 -23.74 -20.81
CA LEU A 33 -22.89 -22.35 -21.21
C LEU A 33 -23.37 -22.34 -22.67
N PRO A 34 -24.00 -21.25 -23.16
CA PRO A 34 -23.12 -20.18 -23.65
C PRO A 34 -23.73 -18.74 -23.72
N ILE A 35 -22.81 -17.75 -23.82
CA ILE A 35 -22.93 -16.49 -24.61
C ILE A 35 -23.89 -15.42 -24.00
N SER A 36 -23.66 -14.10 -23.99
CA SER A 36 -22.73 -13.16 -24.63
C SER A 36 -22.82 -11.80 -23.92
N LYS A 37 -21.71 -11.04 -23.99
CA LYS A 37 -21.58 -9.57 -24.05
C LYS A 37 -22.89 -8.73 -24.05
N PRO A 38 -22.95 -7.61 -23.29
CA PRO A 38 -23.85 -6.51 -23.60
C PRO A 38 -23.08 -5.31 -24.17
N ALA A 39 -23.10 -5.20 -25.50
CA ALA A 39 -22.96 -3.94 -26.23
C ALA A 39 -23.97 -4.00 -27.39
N ASP A 40 -24.75 -2.92 -27.53
CA ASP A 40 -25.83 -2.62 -28.50
C ASP A 40 -27.16 -3.38 -28.25
N ALA A 41 -28.38 -2.82 -28.12
CA ALA A 41 -29.05 -1.51 -28.36
C ALA A 41 -30.46 -1.57 -27.65
N PRO A 42 -31.46 -0.64 -27.77
CA PRO A 42 -31.55 0.64 -28.46
C PRO A 42 -32.12 1.83 -27.64
N LEU A 43 -32.07 3.00 -28.27
CA LEU A 43 -32.64 4.29 -27.87
C LEU A 43 -34.09 4.40 -28.41
N GLU A 44 -35.09 4.68 -27.56
CA GLU A 44 -36.35 5.30 -28.00
C GLU A 44 -36.85 6.34 -26.99
N ASP A 45 -36.87 7.58 -27.49
CA ASP A 45 -37.84 8.67 -27.35
C ASP A 45 -38.83 8.70 -26.17
N ASN A 46 -38.74 9.79 -25.39
CA ASN A 46 -39.90 10.64 -25.13
C ASN A 46 -39.48 12.11 -25.09
N LEU A 47 -39.72 12.80 -26.21
CA LEU A 47 -39.84 14.25 -26.29
C LEU A 47 -41.15 14.68 -25.58
N ALA A 48 -41.06 15.63 -24.65
CA ALA A 48 -42.17 16.52 -24.36
C ALA A 48 -41.66 17.93 -24.05
N THR A 49 -42.32 18.86 -24.72
CA THR A 49 -41.97 20.24 -25.05
C THR A 49 -42.18 21.22 -23.88
N ALA A 50 -41.47 22.34 -23.97
CA ALA A 50 -41.46 23.50 -23.09
C ALA A 50 -42.82 24.15 -22.74
N SER A 51 -42.88 24.69 -21.51
CA SER A 51 -43.52 25.97 -21.11
C SER A 51 -43.03 26.27 -19.68
N GLY A 52 -42.64 27.46 -19.22
CA GLY A 52 -42.92 28.81 -19.67
C GLY A 52 -43.89 29.50 -18.69
N SER A 53 -43.43 29.93 -17.50
CA SER A 53 -44.07 30.99 -16.70
C SER A 53 -43.24 31.41 -15.48
N GLU A 54 -42.84 32.70 -15.44
CA GLU A 54 -42.48 33.44 -14.22
C GLU A 54 -43.69 33.55 -13.26
N PRO A 55 -43.50 33.90 -11.98
CA PRO A 55 -43.60 35.32 -11.63
C PRO A 55 -42.70 35.84 -10.49
N ALA A 56 -42.28 37.10 -10.67
CA ALA A 56 -42.36 38.25 -9.76
C ALA A 56 -41.82 38.20 -8.31
N PHE A 57 -40.89 39.14 -8.10
CA PHE A 57 -40.50 39.83 -6.87
C PHE A 57 -41.63 40.17 -5.89
N GLU A 58 -41.37 39.99 -4.60
CA GLU A 58 -41.84 40.91 -3.55
C GLU A 58 -40.80 41.05 -2.42
N ARG A 59 -40.70 42.27 -1.88
CA ARG A 59 -39.59 42.85 -1.11
C ARG A 59 -40.12 43.26 0.26
N VAL A 60 -39.58 42.74 1.36
CA VAL A 60 -39.73 43.29 2.73
C VAL A 60 -38.44 42.94 3.51
N GLU A 61 -37.46 43.84 3.61
CA GLU A 61 -37.22 44.86 4.66
C GLU A 61 -36.53 44.28 5.91
N ALA A 62 -35.30 44.75 6.15
CA ALA A 62 -34.43 44.41 7.28
C ALA A 62 -34.51 45.48 8.37
N PRO A 63 -34.12 45.15 9.62
CA PRO A 63 -33.51 46.16 10.49
C PRO A 63 -32.14 45.75 11.05
N ALA A 64 -31.17 46.59 10.68
CA ALA A 64 -30.11 47.24 11.47
C ALA A 64 -29.43 46.56 12.67
N ALA A 65 -28.10 46.57 12.56
CA ALA A 65 -27.11 46.39 13.60
C ALA A 65 -27.06 47.53 14.65
N ILE A 66 -26.66 47.19 15.87
CA ILE A 66 -26.08 48.11 16.86
C ILE A 66 -24.86 47.41 17.50
N THR A 67 -23.73 48.11 17.52
CA THR A 67 -22.43 47.69 18.07
C THR A 67 -22.24 48.26 19.52
N PRO A 68 -21.05 48.21 20.17
CA PRO A 68 -20.85 47.43 21.39
C PRO A 68 -20.58 48.31 22.64
N ALA A 69 -20.58 47.69 23.82
CA ALA A 69 -20.06 48.32 25.04
C ALA A 69 -19.14 47.35 25.81
N ALA A 70 -18.07 47.92 26.32
CA ALA A 70 -16.86 47.29 26.85
C ALA A 70 -16.89 47.06 28.37
N ALA A 71 -15.77 46.49 28.86
CA ALA A 71 -15.27 46.37 30.23
C ALA A 71 -15.75 45.11 31.00
N SER A 72 -14.93 44.39 31.78
CA SER A 72 -13.50 44.47 32.14
C SER A 72 -13.17 43.29 33.08
N SER A 73 -11.96 42.74 32.95
CA SER A 73 -11.05 42.19 33.98
C SER A 73 -11.61 41.53 35.27
N ALA A 74 -11.18 40.29 35.53
CA ALA A 74 -10.40 39.94 36.72
C ALA A 74 -9.87 38.49 36.65
N ALA A 75 -8.55 38.36 36.76
CA ALA A 75 -7.85 37.13 37.08
C ALA A 75 -7.70 37.01 38.60
N VAL A 76 -7.81 35.80 39.17
CA VAL A 76 -7.10 35.42 40.41
C VAL A 76 -6.76 33.93 40.35
N ALA A 77 -5.53 33.64 40.75
CA ALA A 77 -4.87 32.36 40.76
C ALA A 77 -5.04 31.58 42.08
N ALA A 78 -4.82 30.27 41.95
CA ALA A 78 -4.03 29.40 42.82
C ALA A 78 -4.54 28.87 44.18
N THR A 79 -4.05 27.64 44.43
CA THR A 79 -3.65 26.97 45.69
C THR A 79 -4.61 26.01 46.42
N SER A 80 -4.31 24.71 46.22
CA SER A 80 -3.97 23.66 47.22
C SER A 80 -4.82 23.46 48.48
N ALA A 81 -5.25 22.22 48.71
CA ALA A 81 -4.71 21.37 49.80
C ALA A 81 -5.43 20.01 49.85
N ALA A 82 -4.64 18.95 49.99
CA ALA A 82 -5.06 17.62 50.39
C ALA A 82 -5.39 17.57 51.89
N THR A 83 -6.37 16.76 52.29
CA THR A 83 -6.31 16.05 53.58
C THR A 83 -7.26 14.85 53.59
N SER A 84 -6.71 13.75 54.06
CA SER A 84 -7.26 12.43 54.33
C SER A 84 -8.13 12.41 55.59
N ALA A 85 -9.17 11.58 55.61
CA ALA A 85 -9.67 10.92 56.82
C ALA A 85 -10.58 9.74 56.45
N GLU A 86 -10.12 8.53 56.78
CA GLU A 86 -10.91 7.30 56.88
C GLU A 86 -11.81 7.37 58.13
N THR A 87 -13.05 6.89 58.04
CA THR A 87 -13.70 6.21 59.18
C THR A 87 -14.82 5.29 58.68
N GLU A 88 -14.67 3.99 58.93
CA GLU A 88 -15.71 2.98 58.84
C GLU A 88 -16.74 3.15 59.98
N SER A 89 -18.03 2.89 59.71
CA SER A 89 -18.86 2.06 60.61
C SER A 89 -20.21 1.71 59.97
N SER A 90 -20.63 0.49 60.25
CA SER A 90 -21.72 -0.26 59.65
C SER A 90 -23.08 -0.08 60.34
N ALA A 91 -24.11 -0.51 59.62
CA ALA A 91 -25.32 -1.24 60.06
C ALA A 91 -26.65 -0.48 60.30
N ASN A 92 -27.58 -0.77 59.38
CA ASN A 92 -29.00 -1.15 59.54
C ASN A 92 -29.88 -0.45 60.60
N VAL A 93 -31.05 0.05 60.16
CA VAL A 93 -32.38 -0.50 60.53
C VAL A 93 -33.49 0.12 59.65
N SER A 94 -34.42 -0.76 59.28
CA SER A 94 -35.66 -0.66 58.52
C SER A 94 -36.75 0.29 59.05
N GLY A 95 -37.63 0.80 58.15
CA GLY A 95 -38.96 1.29 58.54
C GLY A 95 -39.72 2.10 57.48
N SER A 96 -40.72 1.43 56.87
CA SER A 96 -41.77 1.85 55.92
C SER A 96 -42.41 3.25 56.05
N GLY A 97 -42.84 3.81 54.92
CA GLY A 97 -43.90 4.84 54.85
C GLY A 97 -44.11 5.40 53.44
N SER A 98 -45.22 5.01 52.82
CA SER A 98 -45.67 5.23 51.45
C SER A 98 -46.04 6.68 51.09
N ALA A 99 -45.75 7.09 49.86
CA ALA A 99 -46.59 7.99 49.05
C ALA A 99 -46.26 7.82 47.57
N GLU A 100 -47.21 7.25 46.84
CA GLU A 100 -47.24 7.09 45.39
C GLU A 100 -47.32 8.47 44.72
N ASN A 101 -46.41 8.75 43.78
CA ASN A 101 -46.77 9.28 42.47
C ASN A 101 -45.54 9.17 41.55
N SER A 102 -45.37 8.01 40.91
CA SER A 102 -44.40 7.85 39.83
C SER A 102 -45.19 7.69 38.55
N SER A 103 -45.24 8.75 37.74
CA SER A 103 -45.44 8.63 36.30
C SER A 103 -44.19 7.99 35.73
N GLN A 104 -44.10 6.67 35.89
CA GLN A 104 -43.09 5.83 35.28
C GLN A 104 -43.48 5.70 33.80
N MET A 105 -42.89 6.53 32.94
CA MET A 105 -42.68 6.12 31.55
C MET A 105 -41.70 4.95 31.63
N THR A 106 -42.26 3.75 31.68
CA THR A 106 -41.52 2.53 31.37
C THR A 106 -41.16 2.61 29.90
N ASP A 107 -39.86 2.65 29.61
CA ASP A 107 -39.30 2.35 28.29
C ASP A 107 -39.71 0.94 27.90
N GLU A 108 -40.83 0.85 27.20
CA GLU A 108 -41.33 -0.34 26.55
C GLU A 108 -40.55 -0.52 25.24
N TYR A 109 -39.25 -0.83 25.36
CA TYR A 109 -38.49 -1.38 24.23
C TYR A 109 -38.88 -2.84 24.12
N SER A 110 -39.91 -3.12 23.32
CA SER A 110 -40.03 -4.43 22.69
C SER A 110 -38.74 -4.70 21.92
N ASP A 111 -38.18 -5.90 22.08
CA ASP A 111 -37.35 -6.53 21.06
C ASP A 111 -38.23 -6.64 19.79
N GLU A 112 -38.44 -5.53 19.08
CA GLU A 112 -39.05 -5.55 17.76
C GLU A 112 -38.15 -6.42 16.89
N GLU A 113 -38.75 -7.37 16.16
CA GLU A 113 -38.09 -8.10 15.08
C GLU A 113 -37.39 -7.08 14.19
N CYS A 114 -36.06 -6.97 14.34
CA CYS A 114 -35.27 -6.07 13.55
C CYS A 114 -35.19 -6.66 12.15
N ASP A 115 -35.73 -5.95 11.17
CA ASP A 115 -35.62 -6.33 9.77
C ASP A 115 -34.13 -6.48 9.41
N PRO A 116 -33.72 -7.59 8.77
CA PRO A 116 -32.32 -7.84 8.41
C PRO A 116 -31.66 -6.71 7.61
N ASP A 117 -32.44 -5.92 6.86
CA ASP A 117 -31.96 -4.76 6.11
C ASP A 117 -31.52 -3.59 7.01
N PHE A 118 -31.83 -3.60 8.30
CA PHE A 118 -31.51 -2.53 9.27
C PHE A 118 -30.52 -2.97 10.36
N ILE A 119 -30.00 -4.20 10.26
CA ILE A 119 -29.00 -4.73 11.19
C ILE A 119 -27.63 -4.13 10.86
N ALA A 120 -26.98 -3.57 11.87
CA ALA A 120 -25.60 -3.12 11.80
C ALA A 120 -24.78 -3.69 12.96
N PHE A 121 -23.47 -3.78 12.74
CA PHE A 121 -22.51 -4.15 13.78
C PHE A 121 -21.63 -2.96 14.18
N GLU A 122 -21.40 -2.88 15.49
CA GLU A 122 -20.43 -2.00 16.14
C GLU A 122 -19.30 -2.86 16.71
N LEU A 123 -18.06 -2.61 16.28
CA LEU A 123 -16.87 -3.32 16.76
C LEU A 123 -16.21 -2.59 17.93
N VAL A 124 -15.62 -3.37 18.83
CA VAL A 124 -14.73 -2.91 19.89
C VAL A 124 -13.55 -3.89 19.98
N THR A 125 -12.40 -3.48 19.46
CA THR A 125 -11.17 -4.31 19.50
C THR A 125 -10.50 -4.22 20.87
N GLY A 126 -9.93 -5.33 21.35
CA GLY A 126 -9.25 -5.39 22.64
C GLY A 126 -10.17 -5.60 23.84
N TYR A 127 -11.41 -5.99 23.59
CA TYR A 127 -12.40 -6.30 24.63
C TYR A 127 -13.04 -7.66 24.39
N VAL A 128 -13.36 -8.33 25.48
CA VAL A 128 -14.03 -9.64 25.49
C VAL A 128 -15.30 -9.55 26.32
N PHE A 129 -16.41 -10.02 25.75
CA PHE A 129 -17.67 -10.13 26.47
C PHE A 129 -17.79 -11.51 27.14
N SER A 130 -17.91 -11.53 28.47
CA SER A 130 -17.91 -12.76 29.26
C SER A 130 -19.23 -12.95 30.01
N ALA A 131 -20.14 -13.73 29.42
CA ALA A 131 -21.42 -14.07 30.04
C ALA A 131 -21.79 -15.54 29.77
N PRO A 132 -21.29 -16.50 30.58
CA PRO A 132 -21.50 -17.95 30.35
C PRO A 132 -22.99 -18.34 30.26
N ASN A 133 -23.83 -17.72 31.08
CA ASN A 133 -25.28 -17.97 31.10
C ASN A 133 -26.03 -17.39 29.87
N LYS A 134 -25.33 -16.67 29.00
CA LYS A 134 -25.87 -16.04 27.79
C LYS A 134 -25.23 -16.58 26.51
N LEU A 135 -24.32 -17.54 26.62
CA LEU A 135 -23.68 -18.19 25.47
C LEU A 135 -24.74 -18.94 24.66
N LEU A 136 -24.77 -18.68 23.36
CA LEU A 136 -25.66 -19.35 22.41
C LEU A 136 -24.94 -20.48 21.69
N ASP A 137 -23.80 -20.15 21.07
CA ASP A 137 -23.03 -21.09 20.25
C ASP A 137 -21.55 -20.71 20.22
N SER A 138 -20.70 -21.66 19.83
CA SER A 138 -19.26 -21.49 19.66
C SER A 138 -18.80 -22.25 18.42
N MET A 139 -18.28 -21.51 17.44
CA MET A 139 -17.79 -22.03 16.16
C MET A 139 -16.25 -21.98 16.13
N PRO A 140 -15.57 -23.11 16.39
CA PRO A 140 -14.13 -23.20 16.20
C PRO A 140 -13.77 -23.34 14.72
N GLY A 141 -12.61 -22.85 14.32
CA GLY A 141 -12.11 -22.87 12.94
C GLY A 141 -12.62 -21.73 12.05
N THR A 142 -13.35 -20.77 12.59
CA THR A 142 -13.80 -19.57 11.83
C THR A 142 -12.61 -18.66 11.53
N LEU A 143 -12.25 -18.52 10.25
CA LEU A 143 -11.10 -17.72 9.79
C LEU A 143 -11.46 -16.31 9.32
N MET A 144 -12.76 -16.01 9.22
CA MET A 144 -13.28 -14.74 8.74
C MET A 144 -14.23 -14.14 9.77
N LEU A 145 -14.00 -12.89 10.16
CA LEU A 145 -14.90 -12.12 11.02
C LEU A 145 -16.28 -11.99 10.37
N THR A 146 -16.34 -11.82 9.05
CA THR A 146 -17.59 -11.72 8.29
C THR A 146 -18.50 -12.92 8.50
N ASP A 147 -17.95 -14.13 8.52
CA ASP A 147 -18.71 -15.37 8.73
C ASP A 147 -19.30 -15.42 10.15
N CYS A 148 -18.54 -14.89 11.13
CA CYS A 148 -18.98 -14.77 12.52
C CYS A 148 -20.14 -13.77 12.67
N LEU A 149 -20.04 -12.61 12.00
CA LEU A 149 -21.09 -11.60 11.98
C LEU A 149 -22.34 -12.10 11.26
N GLU A 150 -22.20 -12.76 10.11
CA GLU A 150 -23.31 -13.34 9.34
C GLU A 150 -24.05 -14.41 10.15
N ALA A 151 -23.33 -15.27 10.88
CA ALA A 151 -23.94 -16.25 11.77
C ALA A 151 -24.78 -15.60 12.88
N CYS A 152 -24.34 -14.45 13.42
CA CYS A 152 -25.12 -13.68 14.39
C CYS A 152 -26.28 -12.91 13.74
N GLN A 153 -26.11 -12.43 12.51
CA GLN A 153 -27.17 -11.77 11.76
C GLN A 153 -28.34 -12.73 11.51
N ASN A 154 -28.02 -13.95 11.06
CA ASN A 154 -28.98 -15.02 10.77
C ASN A 154 -29.63 -15.65 12.02
N ASN A 155 -29.16 -15.30 13.22
CA ASN A 155 -29.72 -15.77 14.49
C ASN A 155 -30.40 -14.61 15.23
N ASP A 156 -31.73 -14.62 15.27
CA ASP A 156 -32.53 -13.55 15.91
C ASP A 156 -32.24 -13.41 17.40
N SER A 157 -31.84 -14.50 18.07
CA SER A 157 -31.48 -14.47 19.49
C SER A 157 -30.07 -13.91 19.74
N CYS A 158 -29.22 -13.82 18.71
CA CYS A 158 -27.87 -13.31 18.85
C CYS A 158 -27.87 -11.79 18.96
N ALA A 159 -27.22 -11.27 20.01
CA ALA A 159 -27.10 -9.84 20.29
C ALA A 159 -25.64 -9.34 20.24
N SER A 160 -24.66 -10.23 20.37
CA SER A 160 -23.24 -9.89 20.20
C SER A 160 -22.37 -11.13 19.97
N VAL A 161 -21.15 -10.92 19.47
CA VAL A 161 -20.14 -11.96 19.26
C VAL A 161 -18.77 -11.56 19.79
N ASN A 162 -17.99 -12.54 20.21
CA ASN A 162 -16.55 -12.41 20.34
C ASN A 162 -15.89 -13.16 19.19
N TYR A 163 -14.94 -12.52 18.52
CA TYR A 163 -14.15 -13.12 17.47
C TYR A 163 -12.66 -13.06 17.80
N GLU A 164 -12.02 -14.21 17.65
CA GLU A 164 -10.57 -14.38 17.58
C GLU A 164 -10.29 -15.23 16.34
N THR A 165 -9.13 -15.06 15.69
CA THR A 165 -8.81 -15.84 14.49
C THR A 165 -8.84 -17.33 14.81
N GLY A 166 -9.82 -18.05 14.27
CA GLY A 166 -10.07 -19.46 14.54
C GLY A 166 -11.14 -19.77 15.61
N LEU A 167 -11.81 -18.77 16.19
CA LEU A 167 -12.90 -18.97 17.16
C LEU A 167 -13.93 -17.83 17.11
N CYS A 168 -15.19 -18.17 16.87
CA CYS A 168 -16.33 -17.26 16.98
C CYS A 168 -17.28 -17.72 18.09
N VAL A 169 -17.69 -16.84 18.99
CA VAL A 169 -18.61 -17.15 20.10
C VAL A 169 -19.79 -16.19 20.08
N LEU A 170 -21.02 -16.73 20.06
CA LEU A 170 -22.27 -15.96 19.97
C LEU A 170 -22.93 -15.84 21.35
N PHE A 171 -23.49 -14.66 21.64
CA PHE A 171 -24.18 -14.36 22.88
C PHE A 171 -25.58 -13.80 22.65
N SER A 172 -26.50 -14.14 23.56
CA SER A 172 -27.89 -13.64 23.60
C SER A 172 -28.06 -12.28 24.30
N SER A 173 -26.97 -11.70 24.78
CA SER A 173 -26.94 -10.40 25.45
C SER A 173 -25.78 -9.58 24.90
N ASN A 174 -25.73 -8.31 25.26
CA ASN A 174 -24.69 -7.37 24.82
C ASN A 174 -24.18 -6.50 25.98
N SER A 175 -23.25 -5.61 25.66
CA SER A 175 -22.59 -4.72 26.63
C SER A 175 -23.54 -3.68 27.24
N ASP A 176 -24.58 -3.27 26.52
CA ASP A 176 -25.55 -2.30 27.05
C ASP A 176 -26.44 -2.91 28.14
N LYS A 177 -26.87 -4.18 27.95
CA LYS A 177 -27.66 -4.92 28.94
C LYS A 177 -26.79 -5.38 30.13
N LEU A 178 -25.51 -5.69 29.91
CA LEU A 178 -24.57 -6.20 30.91
C LEU A 178 -23.20 -5.49 30.81
N PRO A 179 -23.07 -4.23 31.25
CA PRO A 179 -21.85 -3.44 31.05
C PRO A 179 -20.63 -4.03 31.78
N GLY A 180 -20.84 -4.62 32.96
CA GLY A 180 -19.75 -5.26 33.72
C GLY A 180 -19.23 -6.57 33.12
N ALA A 181 -19.87 -7.11 32.06
CA ALA A 181 -19.43 -8.33 31.40
C ALA A 181 -18.46 -8.06 30.24
N LEU A 182 -18.33 -6.81 29.78
CA LEU A 182 -17.35 -6.41 28.78
C LEU A 182 -16.06 -5.98 29.50
N THR A 183 -14.97 -6.73 29.31
CA THR A 183 -13.68 -6.45 29.97
C THR A 183 -12.56 -6.39 28.95
N LYS A 184 -11.46 -5.69 29.25
CA LYS A 184 -10.30 -5.65 28.36
C LYS A 184 -9.73 -7.05 28.18
N SER A 185 -9.50 -7.47 26.94
CA SER A 185 -8.94 -8.78 26.62
C SER A 185 -7.52 -8.91 27.17
N GLN A 186 -7.15 -10.10 27.65
CA GLN A 186 -5.81 -10.37 28.15
C GLN A 186 -4.90 -10.82 27.00
N PHE A 187 -3.63 -10.39 27.05
CA PHE A 187 -2.56 -10.75 26.10
C PHE A 187 -2.44 -12.29 25.93
N PRO A 188 -2.18 -12.86 24.73
CA PRO A 188 -1.38 -12.29 23.63
C PRO A 188 -2.12 -11.88 22.34
N VAL A 189 -3.42 -12.16 22.21
CA VAL A 189 -4.24 -11.75 21.05
C VAL A 189 -5.39 -10.90 21.55
N PHE A 190 -5.75 -9.86 20.81
CA PHE A 190 -6.88 -9.00 21.17
C PHE A 190 -8.17 -9.57 20.59
N THR A 191 -9.18 -9.77 21.44
CA THR A 191 -10.50 -10.20 21.00
C THR A 191 -11.19 -9.03 20.28
N ILE A 192 -11.88 -9.30 19.18
CA ILE A 192 -12.80 -8.35 18.54
C ILE A 192 -14.20 -8.65 19.08
N TYR A 193 -14.74 -7.73 19.87
CA TYR A 193 -16.13 -7.78 20.30
C TYR A 193 -16.99 -7.06 19.27
N ALA A 194 -18.06 -7.70 18.79
CA ALA A 194 -19.02 -7.06 17.90
C ALA A 194 -20.42 -7.08 18.53
N GLN A 195 -21.04 -5.91 18.61
CA GLN A 195 -22.41 -5.76 19.11
C GLN A 195 -23.39 -5.60 17.93
N LYS A 196 -24.45 -6.42 17.92
CA LYS A 196 -25.56 -6.30 16.97
C LYS A 196 -26.45 -5.14 17.41
N SER A 197 -26.75 -4.23 16.48
CA SER A 197 -27.62 -3.07 16.70
C SER A 197 -28.65 -2.96 15.58
N CYS A 198 -29.87 -2.53 15.92
CA CYS A 198 -30.91 -2.24 14.96
C CYS A 198 -30.99 -0.73 14.73
N LEU A 199 -30.67 -0.27 13.52
CA LEU A 199 -30.64 1.15 13.18
C LEU A 199 -31.97 1.59 12.56
N LYS A 200 -32.34 2.87 12.70
CA LYS A 200 -33.50 3.45 11.99
C LYS A 200 -33.23 3.73 10.49
N LEU A 201 -31.97 3.60 10.07
CA LEU A 201 -31.46 3.89 8.74
C LEU A 201 -30.90 2.60 8.15
N ARG A 202 -30.99 2.43 6.84
CA ARG A 202 -30.35 1.30 6.16
C ARG A 202 -28.82 1.46 6.28
N PRO A 203 -28.10 0.50 6.90
CA PRO A 203 -26.65 0.51 6.96
C PRO A 203 -26.05 0.32 5.56
N CYS A 204 -24.78 0.71 5.42
CA CYS A 204 -24.04 0.50 4.17
C CYS A 204 -23.76 -0.99 3.93
N GLU A 205 -23.30 -1.33 2.72
CA GLU A 205 -22.98 -2.71 2.31
C GLU A 205 -21.74 -3.31 3.02
N ARG A 206 -21.12 -2.58 3.96
CA ARG A 206 -19.96 -3.07 4.71
C ARG A 206 -20.40 -4.07 5.78
N ALA A 207 -19.52 -5.04 6.08
CA ALA A 207 -19.80 -6.07 7.08
C ALA A 207 -20.09 -5.52 8.49
N TRP A 208 -19.54 -4.35 8.82
CA TRP A 208 -19.87 -3.57 10.02
C TRP A 208 -19.81 -2.08 9.70
N CYS A 209 -20.54 -1.28 10.47
CA CYS A 209 -20.68 0.16 10.21
C CYS A 209 -19.79 1.01 11.11
N ILE A 210 -19.54 0.57 12.34
CA ILE A 210 -18.86 1.39 13.35
C ILE A 210 -17.71 0.62 13.98
N ASP A 211 -16.58 1.30 14.16
CA ASP A 211 -15.51 0.90 15.09
C ASP A 211 -15.52 1.87 16.27
N ARG A 212 -15.72 1.36 17.50
CA ARG A 212 -15.83 2.17 18.72
C ARG A 212 -14.59 1.99 19.58
N VAL A 213 -14.02 3.13 19.97
CA VAL A 213 -12.93 3.21 20.94
C VAL A 213 -13.41 3.91 22.21
N GLN A 214 -13.51 3.16 23.30
CA GLN A 214 -13.98 3.64 24.60
C GLN A 214 -12.89 4.45 25.32
N GLY A 215 -13.26 5.62 25.86
CA GLY A 215 -12.34 6.48 26.61
C GLY A 215 -11.42 7.31 25.72
N TYR A 216 -11.82 7.57 24.47
CA TYR A 216 -11.07 8.35 23.50
C TYR A 216 -11.97 9.33 22.77
N LYS A 217 -11.36 10.37 22.19
CA LYS A 217 -12.03 11.31 21.28
C LYS A 217 -11.09 11.78 20.18
N LEU A 218 -11.68 12.25 19.09
CA LEU A 218 -10.99 13.07 18.10
C LEU A 218 -11.09 14.53 18.52
N ASN A 219 -9.95 15.16 18.79
CA ASN A 219 -9.88 16.55 19.19
C ASN A 219 -9.73 17.47 17.97
N GLY A 220 -10.52 18.54 17.94
CA GLY A 220 -10.63 19.41 16.77
C GLY A 220 -11.54 18.82 15.68
N HIS A 221 -11.65 19.51 14.54
CA HIS A 221 -12.39 19.05 13.35
C HIS A 221 -13.90 18.78 13.51
N VAL A 222 -14.50 19.18 14.64
CA VAL A 222 -15.96 19.11 14.83
C VAL A 222 -16.66 20.03 13.84
N LYS A 223 -17.56 19.46 13.03
CA LYS A 223 -18.41 20.18 12.08
C LYS A 223 -19.79 20.49 12.62
N ARG A 224 -20.34 19.55 13.40
CA ARG A 224 -21.69 19.63 13.93
C ARG A 224 -21.74 19.03 15.32
N THR A 225 -22.48 19.68 16.22
CA THR A 225 -22.73 19.18 17.58
C THR A 225 -24.23 19.15 17.80
N ALA A 226 -24.75 18.07 18.38
CA ALA A 226 -26.14 17.96 18.78
C ALA A 226 -26.29 17.15 20.07
N GLN A 227 -27.44 17.33 20.72
CA GLN A 227 -27.86 16.50 21.85
C GLN A 227 -28.62 15.28 21.31
N VAL A 228 -28.28 14.10 21.83
CA VAL A 228 -28.84 12.80 21.43
C VAL A 228 -29.32 12.04 22.66
N VAL A 229 -30.13 10.99 22.51
CA VAL A 229 -30.63 10.23 23.67
C VAL A 229 -29.72 9.04 24.00
N SER A 230 -29.07 8.47 22.98
CA SER A 230 -28.23 7.29 23.14
C SER A 230 -27.03 7.30 22.18
N ARG A 231 -26.04 6.43 22.46
CA ARG A 231 -24.93 6.15 21.55
C ARG A 231 -25.43 5.78 20.15
N ARG A 232 -26.48 4.95 20.08
CA ARG A 232 -27.12 4.53 18.83
C ARG A 232 -27.65 5.72 18.04
N ASP A 233 -28.28 6.70 18.69
CA ASP A 233 -28.76 7.89 18.00
C ASP A 233 -27.60 8.76 17.48
N CYS A 234 -26.45 8.77 18.15
CA CYS A 234 -25.24 9.43 17.62
C CYS A 234 -24.68 8.73 16.37
N ILE A 235 -24.68 7.38 16.38
CA ILE A 235 -24.33 6.56 15.20
C ILE A 235 -25.28 6.87 14.02
N GLU A 236 -26.59 6.83 14.27
CA GLU A 236 -27.60 7.16 13.25
C GLU A 236 -27.43 8.58 12.73
N MET A 237 -27.12 9.54 13.61
CA MET A 237 -26.86 10.93 13.22
C MET A 237 -25.65 11.06 12.30
N CYS A 238 -24.55 10.34 12.55
CA CYS A 238 -23.38 10.36 11.67
C CYS A 238 -23.65 9.66 10.33
N LEU A 239 -24.27 8.46 10.36
CA LEU A 239 -24.57 7.70 9.15
C LEU A 239 -25.60 8.39 8.24
N GLY A 240 -26.51 9.18 8.82
CA GLY A 240 -27.53 9.94 8.11
C GLY A 240 -27.15 11.38 7.77
N GLU A 241 -25.90 11.80 8.01
CA GLU A 241 -25.44 13.17 7.71
C GLU A 241 -25.28 13.35 6.18
N ASN A 242 -25.82 14.45 5.66
CA ASN A 242 -25.87 14.73 4.22
C ASN A 242 -25.15 16.04 3.83
N GLU A 243 -24.84 16.91 4.80
CA GLU A 243 -24.14 18.17 4.51
C GLU A 243 -22.64 17.96 4.25
N PHE A 244 -22.06 16.93 4.85
CA PHE A 244 -20.67 16.51 4.67
C PHE A 244 -20.55 15.00 4.91
N THR A 245 -19.48 14.38 4.42
CA THR A 245 -19.22 12.95 4.71
C THR A 245 -18.77 12.82 6.16
N CYS A 246 -19.67 12.40 7.05
CA CYS A 246 -19.32 12.11 8.44
C CYS A 246 -18.40 10.87 8.50
N ARG A 247 -17.16 11.07 8.94
CA ARG A 247 -16.16 9.99 9.07
C ARG A 247 -16.03 9.49 10.50
N SER A 248 -16.35 10.33 11.47
CA SER A 248 -16.36 9.93 12.87
C SER A 248 -17.26 10.82 13.72
N ALA A 249 -17.55 10.35 14.93
CA ALA A 249 -18.24 11.12 15.94
C ALA A 249 -17.63 10.91 17.34
N ASN A 250 -17.65 11.93 18.18
CA ASN A 250 -17.41 11.79 19.62
C ASN A 250 -18.76 11.78 20.34
N PHE A 251 -19.01 10.74 21.12
CA PHE A 251 -20.21 10.62 21.93
C PHE A 251 -19.86 10.76 23.42
N TYR A 252 -20.55 11.65 24.12
CA TYR A 252 -20.36 11.89 25.55
C TYR A 252 -21.58 11.41 26.33
N GLN A 253 -21.45 10.27 27.01
CA GLN A 253 -22.55 9.65 27.75
C GLN A 253 -23.10 10.56 28.87
N ALA A 254 -22.23 11.31 29.56
CA ALA A 254 -22.63 12.14 30.71
C ALA A 254 -23.45 13.37 30.31
N THR A 255 -23.15 13.98 29.16
CA THR A 255 -23.81 15.19 28.66
C THR A 255 -24.78 14.90 27.52
N MET A 256 -24.89 13.64 27.09
CA MET A 256 -25.71 13.22 25.97
C MET A 256 -25.42 14.02 24.68
N SER A 257 -24.15 14.40 24.49
CA SER A 257 -23.69 15.21 23.37
C SER A 257 -23.02 14.33 22.30
N CYS A 258 -23.31 14.60 21.04
CA CYS A 258 -22.71 13.96 19.87
C CYS A 258 -22.04 15.03 19.00
N GLU A 259 -20.73 14.90 18.78
CA GLU A 259 -19.93 15.79 17.92
C GLU A 259 -19.52 15.03 16.66
N LEU A 260 -19.97 15.48 15.49
CA LEU A 260 -19.65 14.87 14.20
C LEU A 260 -18.43 15.52 13.55
N SER A 261 -17.63 14.72 12.84
CA SER A 261 -16.39 15.11 12.18
C SER A 261 -16.32 14.57 10.75
N ASP A 262 -15.74 15.36 9.83
CA ASP A 262 -15.37 14.94 8.47
C ASP A 262 -13.99 14.28 8.41
N MET A 263 -13.38 13.98 9.56
CA MET A 263 -12.07 13.35 9.74
C MET A 263 -12.19 12.11 10.64
N ASP A 264 -11.35 11.11 10.39
CA ASP A 264 -11.15 9.88 11.18
C ASP A 264 -9.65 9.66 11.55
N ARG A 265 -9.33 8.55 12.23
CA ARG A 265 -7.94 8.24 12.65
C ARG A 265 -6.98 8.09 11.47
N ILE A 266 -7.44 7.65 10.31
CA ILE A 266 -6.62 7.46 9.11
C ILE A 266 -6.37 8.80 8.41
N THR A 267 -7.41 9.63 8.23
CA THR A 267 -7.27 10.95 7.63
C THR A 267 -6.26 11.82 8.37
N LEU A 268 -6.22 11.69 9.70
CA LEU A 268 -5.33 12.42 10.61
C LEU A 268 -4.10 11.61 11.06
N ALA A 269 -3.76 10.52 10.36
CA ALA A 269 -2.66 9.64 10.73
C ALA A 269 -1.32 10.39 10.83
N GLY A 270 -0.70 10.35 12.01
CA GLY A 270 0.54 11.08 12.33
C GLY A 270 0.32 12.41 13.05
N SER A 271 -0.92 12.84 13.24
CA SER A 271 -1.27 13.96 14.14
C SER A 271 -1.51 13.47 15.57
N SER A 272 -1.53 14.41 16.52
CA SER A 272 -1.92 14.17 17.92
C SER A 272 -3.41 14.44 18.19
N ALA A 273 -4.26 14.43 17.15
CA ALA A 273 -5.68 14.75 17.27
C ALA A 273 -6.47 13.69 18.03
N PHE A 274 -6.12 12.41 17.90
CA PHE A 274 -6.75 11.32 18.64
C PHE A 274 -6.19 11.23 20.07
N GLN A 275 -7.04 11.44 21.07
CA GLN A 275 -6.60 11.62 22.47
C GLN A 275 -7.50 10.87 23.45
N THR A 276 -6.93 10.49 24.60
CA THR A 276 -7.67 9.89 25.71
C THR A 276 -8.66 10.88 26.32
N ASN A 277 -9.86 10.39 26.63
CA ASN A 277 -10.90 11.11 27.36
C ASN A 277 -11.88 10.11 28.00
N ASP A 278 -11.78 9.93 29.31
CA ASP A 278 -12.55 8.92 30.06
C ASP A 278 -14.08 9.11 29.99
N GLY A 279 -14.57 10.27 29.55
CA GLY A 279 -16.01 10.57 29.42
C GLY A 279 -16.56 10.48 27.99
N ALA A 280 -15.74 10.09 27.01
CA ALA A 280 -16.08 10.06 25.60
C ALA A 280 -15.87 8.69 24.97
N ASP A 281 -16.77 8.33 24.06
CA ASP A 281 -16.60 7.23 23.13
C ASP A 281 -16.37 7.79 21.73
N TYR A 282 -15.25 7.43 21.13
CA TYR A 282 -14.99 7.72 19.74
C TYR A 282 -15.67 6.66 18.86
N LEU A 283 -16.43 7.10 17.87
CA LEU A 283 -17.20 6.28 16.95
C LEU A 283 -16.70 6.56 15.53
N GLU A 284 -16.05 5.57 14.91
CA GLU A 284 -15.53 5.69 13.55
C GLU A 284 -16.51 5.11 12.53
N ASN A 285 -16.81 5.85 11.48
CA ASN A 285 -17.71 5.44 10.43
C ASN A 285 -16.98 4.65 9.33
N ASN A 286 -17.25 3.34 9.25
CA ASN A 286 -16.73 2.47 8.20
C ASN A 286 -17.54 2.53 6.88
N CYS A 287 -18.70 3.18 6.90
CA CYS A 287 -19.51 3.42 5.70
C CYS A 287 -19.05 4.61 4.86
N ALA A 288 -18.11 5.42 5.35
CA ALA A 288 -17.60 6.55 4.59
C ALA A 288 -16.87 6.06 3.32
N GLU A 289 -17.27 6.59 2.15
CA GLU A 289 -16.59 6.29 0.90
C GLU A 289 -15.19 6.90 0.86
N GLU A 290 -14.22 6.10 0.44
CA GLU A 290 -12.82 6.50 0.34
C GLU A 290 -12.27 6.28 -1.06
N PRO A 291 -11.23 7.03 -1.44
CA PRO A 291 -10.40 6.67 -2.57
C PRO A 291 -9.88 5.23 -2.42
N THR A 292 -10.15 4.38 -3.40
CA THR A 292 -9.64 2.99 -3.45
C THR A 292 -8.67 2.76 -4.61
N LYS A 293 -8.42 3.80 -5.42
CA LYS A 293 -7.47 3.75 -6.53
C LYS A 293 -6.10 4.21 -6.09
N LEU A 294 -5.07 3.74 -6.79
CA LEU A 294 -3.68 4.21 -6.64
C LEU A 294 -3.21 4.20 -5.17
N CYS A 295 -3.61 3.17 -4.42
CA CYS A 295 -3.29 3.01 -3.01
C CYS A 295 -1.83 2.60 -2.81
N GLU A 296 -1.12 3.27 -1.93
CA GLU A 296 0.25 2.95 -1.54
C GLU A 296 0.26 2.12 -0.24
N PHE A 297 0.97 0.99 -0.23
CA PHE A 297 1.21 0.19 0.97
C PHE A 297 2.67 0.28 1.39
N LYS A 298 2.91 0.64 2.65
CA LYS A 298 4.24 0.72 3.27
C LYS A 298 4.56 -0.56 4.00
N ARG A 299 5.74 -1.13 3.72
CA ARG A 299 6.23 -2.37 4.32
C ARG A 299 6.86 -2.11 5.68
N LEU A 300 6.25 -2.58 6.76
CA LEU A 300 6.81 -2.63 8.10
C LEU A 300 7.54 -3.96 8.29
N SER A 301 8.87 -3.95 8.20
CA SER A 301 9.68 -5.16 8.34
C SER A 301 9.93 -5.50 9.82
N GLY A 302 10.00 -6.80 10.13
CA GLY A 302 10.31 -7.30 11.46
C GLY A 302 9.13 -7.30 12.42
N ARG A 303 7.92 -6.99 11.93
CA ARG A 303 6.70 -6.84 12.73
C ARG A 303 5.52 -7.44 12.01
N ILE A 304 4.65 -8.05 12.79
CA ILE A 304 3.43 -8.68 12.30
C ILE A 304 2.24 -8.32 13.21
N LEU A 305 1.09 -8.01 12.62
CA LEU A 305 -0.10 -7.65 13.39
C LEU A 305 -0.68 -8.88 14.13
N LYS A 306 -1.06 -8.69 15.40
CA LYS A 306 -1.56 -9.77 16.27
C LYS A 306 -2.99 -10.20 15.93
N THR A 307 -3.84 -9.25 15.57
CA THR A 307 -5.26 -9.47 15.27
C THR A 307 -5.55 -9.22 13.81
N VAL A 308 -6.27 -10.15 13.20
CA VAL A 308 -6.63 -10.09 11.78
C VAL A 308 -8.10 -10.46 11.62
N ASP A 309 -8.75 -9.85 10.64
CA ASP A 309 -10.19 -10.03 10.42
C ASP A 309 -10.45 -11.22 9.50
N SER A 310 -9.60 -11.44 8.51
CA SER A 310 -9.76 -12.52 7.53
C SER A 310 -8.43 -13.18 7.19
N VAL A 311 -8.44 -14.51 7.06
CA VAL A 311 -7.29 -15.32 6.65
C VAL A 311 -7.62 -16.10 5.38
N TYR A 312 -6.98 -15.72 4.27
CA TYR A 312 -7.03 -16.40 2.99
C TYR A 312 -5.85 -17.36 2.85
N GLN A 313 -6.14 -18.57 2.35
CA GLN A 313 -5.13 -19.61 2.05
C GLN A 313 -4.94 -19.70 0.54
N ASP A 314 -3.83 -20.30 0.11
CA ASP A 314 -3.51 -20.53 -1.30
C ASP A 314 -3.43 -19.26 -2.18
N VAL A 315 -3.06 -18.12 -1.59
CA VAL A 315 -2.83 -16.87 -2.33
C VAL A 315 -1.46 -16.91 -3.00
N ALA A 316 -1.40 -16.68 -4.31
CA ALA A 316 -0.21 -16.95 -5.11
C ALA A 316 0.86 -15.86 -5.04
N SER A 317 0.47 -14.63 -4.68
CA SER A 317 1.38 -13.50 -4.65
C SER A 317 0.98 -12.42 -3.65
N VAL A 318 1.95 -11.60 -3.26
CA VAL A 318 1.74 -10.39 -2.44
C VAL A 318 0.76 -9.43 -3.13
N ASP A 319 0.83 -9.31 -4.46
CA ASP A 319 -0.05 -8.43 -5.24
C ASP A 319 -1.50 -8.92 -5.21
N GLU A 320 -1.73 -10.23 -5.23
CA GLU A 320 -3.08 -10.80 -5.05
C GLU A 320 -3.62 -10.52 -3.65
N CYS A 321 -2.79 -10.66 -2.60
CA CYS A 321 -3.17 -10.31 -1.23
C CYS A 321 -3.52 -8.81 -1.08
N ARG A 322 -2.80 -7.94 -1.79
CA ARG A 322 -3.09 -6.50 -1.87
C ARG A 322 -4.47 -6.24 -2.50
N GLU A 323 -4.78 -6.90 -3.62
CA GLU A 323 -6.10 -6.75 -4.26
C GLU A 323 -7.24 -7.28 -3.37
N LEU A 324 -7.00 -8.38 -2.63
CA LEU A 324 -7.95 -8.86 -1.62
C LEU A 324 -8.22 -7.83 -0.52
N CYS A 325 -7.20 -7.13 -0.05
CA CYS A 325 -7.36 -6.02 0.90
C CYS A 325 -8.24 -4.90 0.31
N LEU A 326 -7.94 -4.45 -0.91
CA LEU A 326 -8.65 -3.34 -1.56
C LEU A 326 -10.11 -3.67 -1.94
N SER A 327 -10.42 -4.95 -2.15
CA SER A 327 -11.76 -5.43 -2.54
C SER A 327 -12.56 -6.06 -1.39
N SER A 328 -12.02 -6.05 -0.17
CA SER A 328 -12.67 -6.62 1.02
C SER A 328 -13.98 -5.89 1.38
N PRO A 329 -14.94 -6.57 2.04
CA PRO A 329 -16.24 -5.99 2.43
C PRO A 329 -16.13 -5.03 3.65
N TYR A 330 -14.93 -4.56 3.97
CA TYR A 330 -14.63 -3.66 5.07
C TYR A 330 -13.43 -2.76 4.71
N ARG A 331 -13.09 -1.76 5.54
CA ARG A 331 -11.97 -0.85 5.28
C ARG A 331 -10.66 -1.52 5.67
N CYS A 332 -10.09 -2.32 4.78
CA CYS A 332 -8.79 -2.94 5.02
C CYS A 332 -7.67 -1.89 5.02
N HIS A 333 -6.89 -1.87 6.10
CA HIS A 333 -5.79 -0.93 6.33
C HIS A 333 -4.43 -1.61 6.44
N SER A 334 -4.37 -2.94 6.61
CA SER A 334 -3.12 -3.68 6.54
C SER A 334 -3.30 -5.12 6.11
N TYR A 335 -2.23 -5.72 5.59
CA TYR A 335 -2.16 -7.14 5.30
C TYR A 335 -0.76 -7.73 5.53
N ASP A 336 -0.71 -9.03 5.80
CA ASP A 336 0.52 -9.83 5.88
C ASP A 336 0.45 -10.95 4.85
N TYR A 337 1.58 -11.32 4.24
CA TYR A 337 1.64 -12.39 3.24
C TYR A 337 2.85 -13.30 3.42
N GLY A 338 2.63 -14.61 3.50
CA GLY A 338 3.68 -15.63 3.55
C GLY A 338 4.35 -15.81 4.92
N ASP A 339 3.99 -15.00 5.91
CA ASP A 339 4.67 -14.98 7.22
C ASP A 339 4.14 -16.01 8.23
N THR A 340 2.86 -16.39 8.12
CA THR A 340 2.22 -17.39 8.99
C THR A 340 2.06 -18.77 8.35
N GLY A 341 2.60 -18.93 7.14
CA GLY A 341 2.48 -20.11 6.30
C GLY A 341 2.64 -19.72 4.84
N ASP A 342 3.21 -20.63 4.05
CA ASP A 342 3.35 -20.42 2.61
C ASP A 342 1.98 -20.13 1.99
N MET A 343 1.91 -19.10 1.14
CA MET A 343 0.69 -18.71 0.42
C MET A 343 -0.48 -18.29 1.33
N VAL A 344 -0.22 -17.88 2.58
CA VAL A 344 -1.24 -17.36 3.50
C VAL A 344 -1.26 -15.84 3.46
N CYS A 345 -2.44 -15.28 3.22
CA CYS A 345 -2.71 -13.84 3.23
C CYS A 345 -3.65 -13.51 4.40
N ARG A 346 -3.23 -12.60 5.28
CA ARG A 346 -4.05 -12.16 6.42
C ARG A 346 -4.35 -10.67 6.25
N LEU A 347 -5.61 -10.29 6.38
CA LEU A 347 -6.05 -8.91 6.20
C LEU A 347 -6.58 -8.35 7.51
N SER A 348 -6.42 -7.04 7.70
CA SER A 348 -6.97 -6.33 8.84
C SER A 348 -7.45 -4.93 8.47
N HIS A 349 -8.57 -4.53 9.07
CA HIS A 349 -9.06 -3.17 9.11
C HIS A 349 -8.24 -2.25 10.03
N HIS A 350 -7.21 -2.79 10.68
CA HIS A 350 -6.36 -2.02 11.56
C HIS A 350 -5.01 -1.70 10.94
N SER A 351 -4.39 -0.65 11.44
CA SER A 351 -3.01 -0.24 11.20
C SER A 351 -2.47 0.42 12.47
N ARG A 352 -1.22 0.86 12.45
CA ARG A 352 -0.63 1.63 13.55
C ARG A 352 -1.42 2.90 13.89
N ALA A 353 -2.09 3.51 12.90
CA ALA A 353 -2.87 4.72 13.12
C ALA A 353 -4.20 4.44 13.84
N THR A 354 -4.83 3.29 13.60
CA THR A 354 -6.11 2.94 14.25
C THR A 354 -5.91 2.33 15.62
N LEU A 355 -4.78 1.64 15.86
CA LEU A 355 -4.50 0.90 17.10
C LEU A 355 -3.70 1.68 18.14
N SER A 356 -3.73 3.02 18.10
CA SER A 356 -3.02 3.86 19.07
C SER A 356 -3.52 3.70 20.51
N ASP A 357 -4.72 3.16 20.70
CA ASP A 357 -5.33 2.86 22.00
C ASP A 357 -4.91 1.51 22.58
N ILE A 358 -4.35 0.62 21.75
CA ILE A 358 -3.92 -0.73 22.12
C ILE A 358 -2.42 -0.75 22.40
N GLN A 359 -2.03 -1.36 23.53
CA GLN A 359 -0.63 -1.55 23.89
C GLN A 359 -0.01 -2.72 23.11
N ASP A 360 1.14 -2.49 22.48
CA ASP A 360 1.89 -3.47 21.70
C ASP A 360 1.03 -4.27 20.70
N PRO A 361 0.39 -3.63 19.70
CA PRO A 361 -0.49 -4.31 18.74
C PRO A 361 0.25 -5.27 17.78
N TYR A 362 1.57 -5.14 17.68
CA TYR A 362 2.43 -5.95 16.82
C TYR A 362 3.23 -6.97 17.62
N LEU A 363 3.60 -8.06 16.97
CA LEU A 363 4.60 -9.01 17.43
C LEU A 363 5.89 -8.78 16.63
N ASP A 364 7.03 -8.67 17.30
CA ASP A 364 8.33 -8.55 16.64
C ASP A 364 8.78 -9.92 16.12
N VAL A 365 8.77 -10.10 14.80
CA VAL A 365 9.20 -11.31 14.10
C VAL A 365 10.13 -10.87 12.97
N PRO A 366 11.46 -11.08 13.08
CA PRO A 366 12.45 -10.51 12.17
C PRO A 366 12.25 -10.84 10.68
N GLU A 367 11.66 -12.01 10.40
CA GLU A 367 11.43 -12.50 9.03
C GLU A 367 10.09 -12.05 8.45
N ALA A 368 9.17 -11.55 9.29
CA ALA A 368 7.82 -11.16 8.88
C ALA A 368 7.72 -9.69 8.46
N ALA A 369 6.70 -9.36 7.67
CA ALA A 369 6.40 -7.98 7.33
C ALA A 369 4.90 -7.70 7.12
N THR A 370 4.37 -6.74 7.87
CA THR A 370 3.04 -6.14 7.63
C THR A 370 3.12 -5.03 6.59
N TYR A 371 2.20 -5.04 5.63
CA TYR A 371 2.01 -3.96 4.67
C TYR A 371 0.85 -3.09 5.12
N GLU A 372 1.13 -1.83 5.46
CA GLU A 372 0.12 -0.87 5.92
C GLU A 372 -0.27 0.12 4.84
N LEU A 373 -1.55 0.42 4.75
CA LEU A 373 -2.07 1.42 3.84
C LEU A 373 -1.57 2.82 4.25
N SER A 374 -0.84 3.47 3.35
CA SER A 374 -0.25 4.80 3.54
C SER A 374 -1.23 5.90 3.11
N SER A 375 -1.67 5.84 1.86
CA SER A 375 -2.61 6.77 1.25
C SER A 375 -3.21 6.17 -0.03
N CYS A 376 -4.39 6.61 -0.43
CA CYS A 376 -5.05 6.26 -1.69
C CYS A 376 -5.49 7.51 -2.42
N TYR A 377 -5.49 7.48 -3.76
CA TYR A 377 -5.80 8.61 -4.61
C TYR A 377 -6.84 8.27 -5.67
N ASN A 378 -7.95 9.01 -5.69
CA ASN A 378 -8.92 8.96 -6.76
C ASN A 378 -8.75 10.20 -7.62
N VAL A 379 -8.35 9.98 -8.86
CA VAL A 379 -8.09 11.06 -9.82
C VAL A 379 -9.19 11.04 -10.87
N SER A 380 -9.85 12.18 -11.05
CA SER A 380 -10.81 12.41 -12.13
C SER A 380 -10.35 13.58 -12.99
N ILE A 381 -10.52 13.44 -14.30
CA ILE A 381 -10.07 14.44 -15.27
C ILE A 381 -11.32 15.05 -15.90
N GLU A 382 -11.47 16.36 -15.79
CA GLU A 382 -12.54 17.13 -16.43
C GLU A 382 -11.96 17.92 -17.61
N CYS A 383 -12.31 17.51 -18.83
CA CYS A 383 -11.91 18.19 -20.06
C CYS A 383 -12.94 19.28 -20.40
N ARG A 384 -12.59 20.55 -20.19
CA ARG A 384 -13.41 21.71 -20.55
C ARG A 384 -12.90 22.33 -21.85
N ALA A 385 -13.66 23.23 -22.45
CA ALA A 385 -13.31 23.81 -23.75
C ALA A 385 -11.95 24.55 -23.79
N GLY A 386 -11.48 25.12 -22.67
CA GLY A 386 -10.23 25.89 -22.61
C GLY A 386 -9.10 25.25 -21.79
N ASP A 387 -9.45 24.36 -20.88
CA ASP A 387 -8.55 23.77 -19.89
C ASP A 387 -8.93 22.32 -19.55
N MET A 388 -7.95 21.55 -19.10
CA MET A 388 -8.19 20.28 -18.42
C MET A 388 -7.96 20.46 -16.93
N ILE A 389 -8.86 19.92 -16.11
CA ILE A 389 -8.78 19.99 -14.65
C ILE A 389 -8.59 18.58 -14.12
N ALA A 390 -7.47 18.32 -13.46
CA ALA A 390 -7.26 17.11 -12.68
C ALA A 390 -7.79 17.35 -11.27
N LYS A 391 -8.86 16.66 -10.87
CA LYS A 391 -9.39 16.66 -9.51
C LYS A 391 -8.90 15.44 -8.78
N ILE A 392 -8.22 15.65 -7.67
CA ILE A 392 -7.59 14.61 -6.86
C ILE A 392 -8.27 14.57 -5.50
N ARG A 393 -8.68 13.37 -5.10
CA ARG A 393 -9.19 13.07 -3.75
C ARG A 393 -8.27 12.05 -3.08
N THR A 394 -7.79 12.36 -1.88
CA THR A 394 -6.89 11.51 -1.09
C THR A 394 -7.61 10.95 0.15
N SER A 395 -7.20 9.77 0.61
CA SER A 395 -7.71 9.17 1.87
C SER A 395 -7.06 9.76 3.13
N LYS A 396 -5.90 10.41 2.99
CA LYS A 396 -5.15 11.03 4.08
C LYS A 396 -4.95 12.51 3.82
N LEU A 397 -4.97 13.36 4.86
CA LEU A 397 -4.62 14.78 4.72
C LEU A 397 -3.29 14.92 3.99
N PHE A 398 -3.33 15.57 2.83
CA PHE A 398 -2.18 15.79 1.99
C PHE A 398 -1.60 17.18 2.26
N ASP A 399 -0.28 17.21 2.42
CA ASP A 399 0.54 18.40 2.52
C ASP A 399 1.72 18.18 1.58
N GLY A 400 1.89 19.07 0.60
CA GLY A 400 2.86 18.90 -0.48
C GLY A 400 2.46 19.65 -1.74
N LYS A 401 3.02 19.25 -2.87
CA LYS A 401 2.87 19.98 -4.14
C LYS A 401 2.33 19.09 -5.26
N VAL A 402 1.47 19.66 -6.09
CA VAL A 402 0.95 19.02 -7.30
C VAL A 402 1.27 19.88 -8.50
N TYR A 403 1.89 19.30 -9.53
CA TYR A 403 2.37 20.08 -10.67
C TYR A 403 2.44 19.29 -11.97
N ALA A 404 2.52 20.01 -13.08
CA ALA A 404 2.79 19.43 -14.40
C ALA A 404 4.28 19.08 -14.54
N LYS A 405 4.63 17.83 -14.87
CA LYS A 405 6.01 17.31 -14.97
C LYS A 405 6.94 18.19 -15.81
N GLY A 406 6.43 18.74 -16.92
CA GLY A 406 7.22 19.62 -17.80
C GLY A 406 7.43 21.04 -17.28
N SER A 407 6.69 21.43 -16.23
CA SER A 407 6.60 22.79 -15.73
C SER A 407 6.40 22.82 -14.19
N PRO A 408 7.35 22.29 -13.40
CA PRO A 408 7.18 22.09 -11.95
C PRO A 408 7.07 23.37 -11.13
N ASN A 409 7.60 24.49 -11.66
CA ASN A 409 7.61 25.78 -10.97
C ASN A 409 6.51 26.74 -11.43
N SER A 410 6.11 26.66 -12.70
CA SER A 410 5.14 27.57 -13.32
C SER A 410 3.71 27.04 -13.30
N CYS A 411 3.52 25.71 -13.28
CA CYS A 411 2.22 25.06 -13.26
C CYS A 411 2.13 24.11 -12.06
N SER A 412 2.11 24.70 -10.86
CA SER A 412 2.08 23.98 -9.59
C SER A 412 1.11 24.61 -8.60
N VAL A 413 0.49 23.76 -7.79
CA VAL A 413 -0.35 24.14 -6.65
C VAL A 413 0.25 23.52 -5.39
N ASP A 414 0.57 24.38 -4.43
CA ASP A 414 0.91 23.94 -3.07
C ASP A 414 -0.37 23.65 -2.29
N VAL A 415 -0.49 22.42 -1.80
CA VAL A 415 -1.66 21.94 -1.08
C VAL A 415 -1.30 21.84 0.39
N LYS A 416 -2.10 22.49 1.25
CA LYS A 416 -1.87 22.51 2.70
C LYS A 416 -3.01 21.83 3.43
N SER A 417 -2.75 20.63 3.96
CA SER A 417 -3.69 19.87 4.79
C SER A 417 -5.09 19.77 4.16
N ALA A 418 -5.19 19.23 2.95
CA ALA A 418 -6.46 19.04 2.25
C ALA A 418 -6.68 17.58 1.82
N LEU A 419 -7.95 17.15 1.80
CA LEU A 419 -8.35 15.85 1.25
C LEU A 419 -8.74 15.92 -0.24
N GLU A 420 -9.07 17.11 -0.72
CA GLU A 420 -9.49 17.36 -2.10
C GLU A 420 -8.78 18.60 -2.63
N PHE A 421 -8.20 18.48 -3.82
CA PHE A 421 -7.48 19.54 -4.49
C PHE A 421 -7.52 19.34 -6.01
N GLU A 422 -7.28 20.41 -6.77
CA GLU A 422 -7.31 20.38 -8.23
C GLU A 422 -6.12 21.10 -8.85
N LEU A 423 -5.63 20.55 -9.96
CA LEU A 423 -4.64 21.20 -10.84
C LEU A 423 -5.33 21.54 -12.16
N ARG A 424 -5.36 22.83 -12.50
CA ARG A 424 -5.91 23.34 -13.76
C ARG A 424 -4.79 23.54 -14.75
N MET A 425 -4.94 22.99 -15.96
CA MET A 425 -3.95 23.07 -17.02
C MET A 425 -4.63 23.60 -18.29
N GLY A 426 -4.35 24.85 -18.64
CA GLY A 426 -4.88 25.46 -19.87
C GLY A 426 -4.26 24.82 -21.12
N TYR A 427 -5.07 24.55 -22.16
CA TYR A 427 -4.54 23.93 -23.39
C TYR A 427 -3.59 24.85 -24.17
N GLN A 428 -3.78 26.17 -24.03
CA GLN A 428 -2.95 27.20 -24.66
C GLN A 428 -1.93 27.79 -23.68
N ASP A 429 -1.88 27.25 -22.46
CA ASP A 429 -0.98 27.74 -21.44
C ASP A 429 0.41 27.15 -21.68
N ILE A 430 1.31 27.98 -22.20
CA ILE A 430 2.72 27.63 -22.44
C ILE A 430 3.38 27.26 -21.12
N ASP A 431 2.94 27.86 -20.01
CA ASP A 431 3.53 27.66 -18.69
C ASP A 431 3.20 26.30 -18.10
N CYS A 432 2.18 25.57 -18.60
CA CYS A 432 1.80 24.22 -18.15
C CYS A 432 2.29 23.07 -19.04
N ASN A 433 3.04 23.37 -20.10
CA ASN A 433 3.64 22.39 -21.03
C ASN A 433 2.65 21.27 -21.48
N VAL A 434 1.41 21.65 -21.80
CA VAL A 434 0.41 20.70 -22.31
C VAL A 434 0.78 20.29 -23.73
N ARG A 435 1.01 19.00 -23.94
CA ARG A 435 1.44 18.44 -25.22
C ARG A 435 0.25 18.11 -26.07
N GLN A 436 0.18 18.64 -27.29
CA GLN A 436 -0.84 18.24 -28.26
C GLN A 436 -0.29 17.08 -29.13
N ASN A 437 -0.95 15.93 -29.11
CA ASN A 437 -0.55 14.74 -29.89
C ASN A 437 -1.66 14.36 -30.88
N GLY A 438 -1.73 15.07 -32.00
CA GLY A 438 -2.75 14.91 -33.02
C GLY A 438 -3.93 15.90 -32.89
N LEU A 439 -4.93 15.73 -33.74
CA LEU A 439 -6.12 16.58 -33.72
C LEU A 439 -6.97 16.28 -32.49
N GLY A 440 -7.13 17.27 -31.62
CA GLY A 440 -8.04 17.21 -30.47
C GLY A 440 -7.52 16.39 -29.29
N ARG A 441 -6.30 15.85 -29.33
CA ARG A 441 -5.73 15.08 -28.22
C ARG A 441 -4.66 15.90 -27.49
N TYR A 442 -4.92 16.20 -26.22
CA TYR A 442 -4.03 16.93 -25.32
C TYR A 442 -3.58 16.00 -24.20
N LEU A 443 -2.28 16.01 -23.91
CA LEU A 443 -1.65 15.19 -22.88
C LEU A 443 -0.84 16.07 -21.94
N ASN A 444 -0.84 15.71 -20.67
CA ASN A 444 0.06 16.28 -19.69
C ASN A 444 0.35 15.22 -18.63
N ASP A 445 1.57 15.21 -18.11
CA ASP A 445 1.95 14.31 -17.02
C ASP A 445 1.91 15.13 -15.71
N VAL A 446 1.06 14.73 -14.76
CA VAL A 446 0.89 15.39 -13.47
C VAL A 446 1.63 14.61 -12.41
N VAL A 447 2.36 15.29 -11.53
CA VAL A 447 3.08 14.70 -10.40
C VAL A 447 2.47 15.19 -9.09
N ILE A 448 2.18 14.25 -8.19
CA ILE A 448 1.76 14.50 -6.81
C ILE A 448 2.96 14.19 -5.93
N GLN A 449 3.53 15.21 -5.29
CA GLN A 449 4.76 15.16 -4.53
C GLN A 449 4.48 15.43 -3.04
N HIS A 450 4.82 14.48 -2.17
CA HIS A 450 4.58 14.57 -0.73
C HIS A 450 5.59 15.45 0.01
N HIS A 451 6.79 15.62 -0.53
CA HIS A 451 7.80 16.54 0.00
C HIS A 451 7.77 17.84 -0.81
N ASP A 452 8.14 18.99 -0.25
CA ASP A 452 8.07 20.26 -1.00
C ASP A 452 9.18 20.41 -2.06
N THR A 453 10.33 19.78 -1.84
CA THR A 453 11.56 20.04 -2.64
C THR A 453 12.10 18.85 -3.43
N ILE A 454 11.75 17.61 -3.09
CA ILE A 454 12.30 16.41 -3.72
C ILE A 454 11.21 15.41 -4.10
N VAL A 455 11.46 14.67 -5.17
CA VAL A 455 10.61 13.56 -5.61
C VAL A 455 11.16 12.25 -5.04
N THR A 456 10.30 11.54 -4.33
CA THR A 456 10.55 10.27 -3.62
C THR A 456 9.82 9.11 -4.31
N SER A 457 10.08 7.88 -3.87
CA SER A 457 9.40 6.69 -4.37
C SER A 457 7.91 6.60 -3.97
N SER A 458 7.48 7.37 -2.97
CA SER A 458 6.08 7.50 -2.57
C SER A 458 5.27 8.46 -3.44
N ASP A 459 5.94 9.24 -4.29
CA ASP A 459 5.25 10.21 -5.15
C ASP A 459 4.58 9.53 -6.33
N LEU A 460 3.56 10.19 -6.89
CA LEU A 460 2.71 9.60 -7.91
C LEU A 460 2.74 10.42 -9.19
N GLY A 461 3.15 9.78 -10.28
CA GLY A 461 3.03 10.31 -11.64
C GLY A 461 1.76 9.82 -12.33
N LEU A 462 1.00 10.74 -12.94
CA LEU A 462 -0.26 10.51 -13.63
C LEU A 462 -0.19 11.00 -15.07
N ALA A 463 -0.45 10.13 -16.05
CA ALA A 463 -0.55 10.53 -17.45
C ALA A 463 -1.99 10.96 -17.74
N VAL A 464 -2.23 12.26 -17.83
CA VAL A 464 -3.54 12.85 -18.10
C VAL A 464 -3.71 13.04 -19.61
N THR A 465 -4.85 12.63 -20.16
CA THR A 465 -5.16 12.80 -21.59
C THR A 465 -6.61 13.22 -21.79
N CYS A 466 -6.82 14.30 -22.55
CA CYS A 466 -8.13 14.71 -23.07
C CYS A 466 -8.15 14.50 -24.58
N GLN A 467 -9.19 13.85 -25.10
CA GLN A 467 -9.37 13.64 -26.53
C GLN A 467 -10.73 14.18 -27.00
N TYR A 468 -10.69 15.08 -27.99
CA TYR A 468 -11.83 15.65 -28.69
C TYR A 468 -11.99 14.98 -30.06
N ASP A 469 -13.21 14.57 -30.40
CA ASP A 469 -13.55 14.10 -31.74
C ASP A 469 -13.65 15.29 -32.70
N LEU A 470 -12.60 15.51 -33.48
CA LEU A 470 -12.49 16.60 -34.45
C LEU A 470 -12.52 16.05 -35.87
N THR A 471 -13.70 15.67 -36.34
CA THR A 471 -13.90 15.42 -37.77
C THR A 471 -13.95 16.74 -38.56
N ASN A 472 -13.01 16.87 -39.51
CA ASN A 472 -12.73 18.00 -40.43
C ASN A 472 -12.11 19.29 -39.86
N LYS A 473 -10.76 19.35 -39.87
CA LYS A 473 -9.97 20.39 -40.58
C LYS A 473 -8.46 20.16 -40.36
N THR A 474 -7.70 20.20 -41.45
CA THR A 474 -6.23 20.19 -41.50
C THR A 474 -5.70 21.61 -41.63
N VAL A 475 -4.47 21.88 -41.11
CA VAL A 475 -3.33 22.54 -41.81
C VAL A 475 -2.06 22.33 -40.96
N SER A 476 -0.96 21.98 -41.63
CA SER A 476 0.41 21.80 -41.16
C SER A 476 1.20 23.11 -41.07
N ASN A 477 2.32 23.13 -40.33
CA ASN A 477 3.67 23.29 -40.88
C ASN A 477 4.75 23.24 -39.80
N ASP A 478 5.88 22.66 -40.20
CA ASP A 478 7.09 22.33 -39.46
C ASP A 478 8.22 23.24 -39.93
N VAL A 479 9.12 23.70 -39.04
CA VAL A 479 10.46 24.22 -39.38
C VAL A 479 11.44 24.03 -38.21
N ASP A 480 12.49 23.27 -38.50
CA ASP A 480 13.71 22.93 -37.76
C ASP A 480 14.77 24.06 -37.81
N LEU A 481 15.78 24.06 -36.92
CA LEU A 481 17.20 24.42 -37.17
C LEU A 481 18.07 24.37 -35.88
N ASP A 482 19.32 23.95 -36.09
CA ASP A 482 20.28 23.25 -35.22
C ASP A 482 21.60 24.04 -34.94
N VAL A 483 22.46 23.49 -34.06
CA VAL A 483 23.95 23.53 -33.96
C VAL A 483 24.71 24.51 -33.01
N THR A 484 25.12 23.96 -31.84
CA THR A 484 26.50 23.70 -31.26
C THR A 484 27.64 24.77 -31.11
N GLY A 485 28.35 24.73 -29.96
CA GLY A 485 29.84 24.69 -29.90
C GLY A 485 30.65 25.57 -28.91
N ASP A 486 31.41 24.94 -28.00
CA ASP A 486 32.28 25.42 -26.87
C ASP A 486 33.63 26.13 -27.22
N ILE A 487 34.41 26.59 -26.20
CA ILE A 487 35.88 26.35 -25.97
C ILE A 487 36.43 27.09 -24.70
N GLU A 488 37.25 26.39 -23.87
CA GLU A 488 38.10 26.86 -22.72
C GLU A 488 39.47 27.49 -23.17
N PRO A 489 40.34 28.09 -22.29
CA PRO A 489 41.32 27.30 -21.47
C PRO A 489 42.00 27.94 -20.20
N ALA A 490 42.56 27.03 -19.36
CA ALA A 490 43.89 26.94 -18.68
C ALA A 490 44.47 27.91 -17.59
N LEU A 491 44.55 27.36 -16.37
CA LEU A 491 45.62 27.18 -15.32
C LEU A 491 46.80 28.15 -15.04
N SER A 492 47.13 28.27 -13.73
CA SER A 492 48.45 28.60 -13.14
C SER A 492 48.66 27.86 -11.79
N GLU A 493 49.88 27.45 -11.47
CA GLU A 493 50.25 26.52 -10.37
C GLU A 493 51.12 27.19 -9.27
N GLU A 494 50.88 26.87 -7.98
CA GLU A 494 51.78 27.10 -6.83
C GLU A 494 51.86 25.80 -6.00
N VAL A 495 53.05 25.44 -5.53
CA VAL A 495 53.28 24.18 -4.80
C VAL A 495 53.11 24.40 -3.29
N VAL A 496 52.04 23.82 -2.74
CA VAL A 496 51.81 23.58 -1.31
C VAL A 496 51.79 22.06 -1.08
N VAL A 497 52.22 21.61 0.09
CA VAL A 497 52.17 20.19 0.46
C VAL A 497 50.70 19.75 0.47
N ASP A 498 50.38 18.77 -0.38
CA ASP A 498 49.02 18.45 -0.79
C ASP A 498 48.22 17.74 0.31
N SER A 499 46.92 18.06 0.40
CA SER A 499 45.98 17.33 1.24
C SER A 499 45.76 15.92 0.68
N PRO A 500 45.44 14.91 1.51
CA PRO A 500 45.21 13.56 1.00
C PRO A 500 44.09 13.56 -0.04
N ASN A 501 44.32 12.93 -1.20
CA ASN A 501 43.31 12.84 -2.25
C ASN A 501 42.14 11.97 -1.79
N VAL A 502 40.99 12.60 -1.53
CA VAL A 502 39.73 11.93 -1.21
C VAL A 502 38.86 11.92 -2.45
N VAL A 503 38.26 10.77 -2.73
CA VAL A 503 37.27 10.63 -3.81
C VAL A 503 35.91 10.27 -3.22
N MET A 504 34.87 10.87 -3.78
CA MET A 504 33.49 10.50 -3.54
C MET A 504 32.99 9.67 -4.73
N LYS A 505 32.40 8.51 -4.45
CA LYS A 505 31.83 7.61 -5.44
C LYS A 505 30.40 7.26 -5.03
N ILE A 506 29.49 7.18 -6.00
CA ILE A 506 28.15 6.64 -5.77
C ILE A 506 28.18 5.17 -6.16
N THR A 507 27.82 4.28 -5.22
CA THR A 507 27.84 2.83 -5.41
C THR A 507 26.49 2.22 -5.10
N THR A 508 26.31 0.96 -5.47
CA THR A 508 25.25 0.12 -4.89
C THR A 508 25.42 0.02 -3.37
N ARG A 509 24.34 -0.32 -2.64
CA ARG A 509 24.37 -0.49 -1.17
C ARG A 509 25.39 -1.53 -0.70
N ASP A 510 25.76 -2.50 -1.54
CA ASP A 510 26.80 -3.50 -1.25
C ASP A 510 28.23 -3.02 -1.54
N GLY A 511 28.39 -1.81 -2.09
CA GLY A 511 29.69 -1.19 -2.40
C GLY A 511 30.44 -1.85 -3.56
N SER A 512 29.76 -2.66 -4.37
CA SER A 512 30.37 -3.50 -5.41
C SER A 512 30.60 -2.79 -6.74
N GLU A 513 29.71 -1.88 -7.13
CA GLU A 513 29.74 -1.22 -8.45
C GLU A 513 29.42 0.28 -8.37
N MET A 514 30.13 1.08 -9.16
CA MET A 514 29.88 2.51 -9.30
C MET A 514 28.69 2.76 -10.23
N MET A 515 27.71 3.53 -9.75
CA MET A 515 26.48 3.86 -10.48
C MET A 515 26.56 5.27 -11.05
N ARG A 516 26.24 5.40 -12.34
CA ARG A 516 26.15 6.70 -13.05
C ARG A 516 24.70 7.08 -13.39
N THR A 517 23.82 6.10 -13.40
CA THR A 517 22.38 6.22 -13.68
C THR A 517 21.63 5.36 -12.66
N ALA A 518 20.50 5.84 -12.15
CA ALA A 518 19.63 5.10 -11.23
C ALA A 518 18.15 5.50 -11.44
N GLU A 519 17.22 4.70 -10.92
CA GLU A 519 15.81 5.05 -10.84
C GLU A 519 15.44 5.54 -9.43
N VAL A 520 14.43 6.42 -9.31
CA VAL A 520 13.94 6.89 -8.01
C VAL A 520 13.53 5.70 -7.13
N GLY A 521 14.10 5.62 -5.93
CA GLY A 521 13.93 4.54 -4.96
C GLY A 521 15.00 3.44 -5.00
N ASP A 522 15.98 3.51 -5.91
CA ASP A 522 17.09 2.55 -5.93
C ASP A 522 17.97 2.68 -4.67
N PRO A 523 18.32 1.56 -3.99
CA PRO A 523 19.12 1.59 -2.78
C PRO A 523 20.62 1.79 -3.10
N LEU A 524 21.13 2.97 -2.83
CA LEU A 524 22.49 3.40 -3.15
C LEU A 524 23.31 3.73 -1.89
N ALA A 525 24.61 3.96 -2.08
CA ALA A 525 25.51 4.42 -1.05
C ALA A 525 26.50 5.47 -1.60
N LEU A 526 26.75 6.51 -0.80
CA LEU A 526 27.87 7.42 -0.98
C LEU A 526 29.10 6.85 -0.29
N HIS A 527 30.17 6.67 -1.07
CA HIS A 527 31.42 6.08 -0.66
C HIS A 527 32.54 7.12 -0.75
N PHE A 528 33.14 7.45 0.40
CA PHE A 528 34.26 8.37 0.52
C PHE A 528 35.53 7.58 0.83
N GLU A 529 36.57 7.75 0.01
CA GLU A 529 37.79 6.95 0.09
C GLU A 529 39.03 7.84 -0.05
N ILE A 530 39.98 7.72 0.88
CA ILE A 530 41.33 8.27 0.73
C ILE A 530 42.13 7.33 -0.18
N LEU A 531 42.57 7.82 -1.34
CA LEU A 531 43.28 7.00 -2.34
C LEU A 531 44.64 6.50 -1.86
N ASP A 532 45.31 7.23 -0.96
CA ASP A 532 46.62 6.87 -0.44
C ASP A 532 46.52 5.90 0.77
N PRO A 533 46.91 4.63 0.60
CA PRO A 533 46.86 3.64 1.67
C PRO A 533 47.89 3.90 2.78
N GLN A 534 48.92 4.72 2.54
CA GLN A 534 49.94 5.10 3.53
C GLN A 534 49.66 6.45 4.21
N SER A 535 48.60 7.16 3.82
CA SER A 535 48.20 8.43 4.44
C SER A 535 47.95 8.27 5.96
N PRO A 536 48.52 9.13 6.82
CA PRO A 536 48.28 9.12 8.27
C PRO A 536 46.93 9.75 8.67
N TYR A 537 46.17 10.27 7.69
CA TYR A 537 44.90 10.95 7.91
C TYR A 537 43.71 9.98 7.83
N GLU A 538 42.71 10.22 8.65
CA GLU A 538 41.32 9.78 8.45
C GLU A 538 40.48 10.97 7.93
N ILE A 539 39.20 10.77 7.62
CA ILE A 539 38.29 11.79 7.11
C ILE A 539 36.97 11.76 7.86
N PHE A 540 36.28 12.90 7.91
CA PHE A 540 34.86 12.98 8.27
C PHE A 540 34.13 13.91 7.29
N VAL A 541 32.84 13.66 7.08
CA VAL A 541 31.99 14.52 6.25
C VAL A 541 31.37 15.57 7.15
N ARG A 542 31.70 16.83 6.86
CA ARG A 542 31.25 17.99 7.62
C ARG A 542 29.88 18.45 7.19
N GLU A 543 29.60 18.39 5.90
CA GLU A 543 28.34 18.84 5.32
C GLU A 543 28.13 18.10 4.01
N LEU A 544 26.91 17.66 3.76
CA LEU A 544 26.52 17.04 2.49
C LEU A 544 25.27 17.75 1.98
N VAL A 545 25.38 18.36 0.81
CA VAL A 545 24.30 19.08 0.13
C VAL A 545 24.03 18.38 -1.20
N ALA A 546 22.76 18.10 -1.50
CA ALA A 546 22.35 17.79 -2.85
C ALA A 546 21.85 19.06 -3.54
N MET A 547 22.28 19.27 -4.77
CA MET A 547 21.91 20.40 -5.60
C MET A 547 21.31 19.90 -6.90
N ASP A 548 20.35 20.65 -7.41
CA ASP A 548 19.83 20.50 -8.76
C ASP A 548 20.90 20.91 -9.79
N GLY A 549 21.03 20.14 -10.87
CA GLY A 549 21.85 20.47 -12.04
C GLY A 549 21.37 21.67 -12.86
N VAL A 550 20.15 22.19 -12.64
CA VAL A 550 19.58 23.33 -13.39
C VAL A 550 19.25 24.53 -12.49
N ASP A 551 18.29 24.41 -11.57
CA ASP A 551 17.70 25.55 -10.85
C ASP A 551 18.48 25.98 -9.60
N SER A 552 19.63 25.35 -9.32
CA SER A 552 20.46 25.57 -8.12
C SER A 552 19.72 25.39 -6.78
N SER A 553 18.56 24.71 -6.79
CA SER A 553 17.86 24.35 -5.55
C SER A 553 18.72 23.37 -4.75
N GLU A 554 18.92 23.67 -3.47
CA GLU A 554 19.79 22.88 -2.58
C GLU A 554 19.03 22.31 -1.39
N ILE A 555 19.39 21.08 -1.00
CA ILE A 555 18.92 20.42 0.22
C ILE A 555 20.12 19.89 1.01
N THR A 556 20.22 20.28 2.27
CA THR A 556 21.25 19.76 3.19
C THR A 556 20.80 18.38 3.68
N LEU A 557 21.56 17.34 3.34
CA LEU A 557 21.31 15.96 3.73
C LEU A 557 22.02 15.59 5.04
N ILE A 558 23.22 16.16 5.24
CA ILE A 558 24.01 16.00 6.46
C ILE A 558 24.43 17.38 6.93
N ASP A 559 24.07 17.71 8.17
CA ASP A 559 24.33 19.01 8.79
C ASP A 559 25.82 19.21 9.13
N ALA A 560 26.17 20.43 9.53
CA ALA A 560 27.53 20.81 9.94
C ALA A 560 28.13 19.98 11.11
N ARG A 561 27.30 19.19 11.82
CA ARG A 561 27.70 18.30 12.92
C ARG A 561 27.97 16.88 12.43
N GLY A 562 27.68 16.56 11.17
CA GLY A 562 27.75 15.22 10.60
C GLY A 562 26.52 14.37 10.91
N CYS A 563 25.39 14.97 11.30
CA CYS A 563 24.12 14.27 11.53
C CYS A 563 23.21 14.38 10.31
N PRO A 564 22.50 13.30 9.93
CA PRO A 564 21.50 13.37 8.88
C PRO A 564 20.38 14.33 9.29
N THR A 565 19.95 15.18 8.37
CA THR A 565 18.82 16.11 8.57
C THR A 565 17.48 15.39 8.54
N ASP A 566 17.35 14.40 7.65
CA ASP A 566 16.22 13.48 7.53
C ASP A 566 16.71 12.05 7.29
N HIS A 567 16.40 11.15 8.22
CA HIS A 567 16.79 9.74 8.17
C HIS A 567 16.09 8.96 7.06
N PHE A 568 14.93 9.42 6.59
CA PHE A 568 14.19 8.76 5.50
C PHE A 568 14.81 9.03 4.13
N ILE A 569 15.57 10.13 3.99
CA ILE A 569 16.26 10.51 2.75
C ILE A 569 17.71 10.04 2.78
N MET A 570 18.41 10.24 3.90
CA MET A 570 19.84 9.95 4.04
C MET A 570 20.16 9.26 5.37
N GLY A 571 20.82 8.10 5.31
CA GLY A 571 21.29 7.39 6.48
C GLY A 571 22.52 8.05 7.13
N PRO A 572 22.84 7.71 8.40
CA PRO A 572 24.03 8.22 9.06
C PRO A 572 25.31 7.73 8.37
N ILE A 573 26.42 8.37 8.68
CA ILE A 573 27.72 8.01 8.12
C ILE A 573 28.30 6.85 8.94
N TYR A 574 28.63 5.76 8.26
CA TYR A 574 29.30 4.59 8.79
C TYR A 574 30.76 4.56 8.38
N LYS A 575 31.63 4.12 9.29
CA LYS A 575 33.03 3.81 9.00
C LYS A 575 33.12 2.37 8.52
N SER A 576 33.85 2.11 7.44
CA SER A 576 33.99 0.76 6.91
C SER A 576 34.72 -0.16 7.90
N ALA A 577 34.23 -1.39 8.05
CA ALA A 577 34.87 -2.40 8.89
C ALA A 577 36.28 -2.79 8.40
N LYS A 578 36.59 -2.54 7.11
CA LYS A 578 37.87 -2.93 6.48
C LYS A 578 38.98 -1.89 6.65
N SER A 579 38.63 -0.61 6.75
CA SER A 579 39.60 0.50 6.81
C SER A 579 38.96 1.75 7.39
N GLY A 580 39.69 2.43 8.28
CA GLY A 580 39.25 3.70 8.84
C GLY A 580 39.32 4.91 7.89
N LYS A 581 39.82 4.66 6.67
CA LYS A 581 39.95 5.65 5.59
C LYS A 581 38.75 5.68 4.65
N ILE A 582 37.75 4.85 4.93
CA ILE A 582 36.56 4.68 4.12
C ILE A 582 35.32 5.01 4.95
N LEU A 583 34.52 5.94 4.44
CA LEU A 583 33.20 6.27 4.98
C LEU A 583 32.11 5.91 3.97
N LEU A 584 30.98 5.44 4.49
CA LEU A 584 29.82 4.96 3.74
C LEU A 584 28.57 5.61 4.31
N SER A 585 27.69 6.15 3.47
CA SER A 585 26.37 6.61 3.88
C SER A 585 25.33 6.09 2.90
N HIS A 586 24.31 5.40 3.42
CA HIS A 586 23.27 4.77 2.60
C HIS A 586 22.16 5.76 2.31
N PHE A 587 21.60 5.74 1.11
CA PHE A 587 20.45 6.55 0.73
C PHE A 587 19.63 5.85 -0.35
N ASP A 588 18.34 6.18 -0.42
CA ASP A 588 17.49 5.76 -1.52
C ASP A 588 17.47 6.88 -2.57
N ALA A 589 17.66 6.52 -3.85
CA ALA A 589 17.78 7.49 -4.92
C ALA A 589 16.56 8.42 -5.01
N PHE A 590 16.77 9.73 -4.95
CA PHE A 590 15.75 10.77 -5.09
C PHE A 590 16.17 11.77 -6.16
N LYS A 591 15.23 12.55 -6.70
CA LYS A 591 15.54 13.61 -7.69
C LYS A 591 14.86 14.93 -7.38
N PHE A 592 15.36 16.01 -7.99
CA PHE A 592 14.67 17.28 -8.00
C PHE A 592 13.56 17.29 -9.08
N PRO A 593 12.45 17.99 -8.88
CA PRO A 593 11.39 18.10 -9.90
C PRO A 593 11.87 18.68 -11.23
N SER A 594 12.81 19.62 -11.16
CA SER A 594 13.35 20.41 -12.27
C SER A 594 14.42 19.68 -13.09
N SER A 595 15.05 18.63 -12.57
CA SER A 595 16.16 17.95 -13.25
C SER A 595 16.32 16.49 -12.83
N GLU A 596 16.71 15.67 -13.80
CA GLU A 596 17.16 14.29 -13.57
C GLU A 596 18.59 14.24 -13.05
N MET A 597 19.34 15.34 -13.07
CA MET A 597 20.73 15.38 -12.62
C MET A 597 20.80 15.85 -11.17
N VAL A 598 21.22 14.97 -10.27
CA VAL A 598 21.47 15.31 -8.86
C VAL A 598 22.96 15.42 -8.63
N GLN A 599 23.39 16.58 -8.15
CA GLN A 599 24.78 16.85 -7.80
C GLN A 599 24.95 16.85 -6.28
N PHE A 600 25.71 15.88 -5.77
CA PHE A 600 26.13 15.84 -4.39
C PHE A 600 27.39 16.67 -4.20
N ARG A 601 27.36 17.55 -3.21
CA ARG A 601 28.47 18.39 -2.78
C ARG A 601 28.75 18.08 -1.32
N ALA A 602 29.88 17.44 -1.06
CA ALA A 602 30.31 17.07 0.28
C ALA A 602 31.51 17.92 0.69
N LEU A 603 31.44 18.52 1.87
CA LEU A 603 32.57 19.15 2.52
C LEU A 603 33.24 18.11 3.42
N VAL A 604 34.45 17.69 3.09
CA VAL A 604 35.19 16.65 3.82
C VAL A 604 36.42 17.26 4.45
N THR A 605 36.64 17.01 5.73
CA THR A 605 37.80 17.52 6.46
C THR A 605 38.65 16.32 6.92
N PRO A 606 39.96 16.29 6.61
CA PRO A 606 40.86 15.26 7.11
C PRO A 606 41.18 15.47 8.59
N CYS A 607 41.38 14.39 9.35
CA CYS A 607 41.75 14.40 10.76
C CYS A 607 42.93 13.45 11.04
N MET A 608 43.70 13.70 12.09
CA MET A 608 44.83 12.85 12.52
C MET A 608 44.81 12.67 14.04
N PRO A 609 45.08 11.47 14.61
CA PRO A 609 45.27 10.17 13.95
C PRO A 609 43.97 9.38 13.73
N THR A 610 42.90 9.68 14.48
CA THR A 610 41.57 9.08 14.30
C THR A 610 40.47 10.09 14.61
N CYS A 611 39.39 10.08 13.84
CA CYS A 611 38.23 10.93 14.08
C CYS A 611 37.34 10.34 15.19
N GLU A 612 36.92 11.17 16.16
CA GLU A 612 35.92 10.77 17.17
C GLU A 612 34.50 10.82 16.59
N PRO A 613 33.64 9.84 16.91
CA PRO A 613 32.26 9.83 16.42
C PRO A 613 31.37 10.88 17.12
N VAL A 614 30.35 11.34 16.41
CA VAL A 614 29.28 12.23 16.91
C VAL A 614 28.05 11.40 17.24
N GLN A 615 27.42 11.71 18.37
CA GLN A 615 26.13 11.15 18.75
C GLN A 615 25.04 12.12 18.29
N CYS A 616 24.18 11.65 17.40
CA CYS A 616 23.00 12.35 16.94
C CYS A 616 21.83 11.93 17.84
N GLU A 617 21.34 12.88 18.62
CA GLU A 617 20.12 12.73 19.43
C GLU A 617 18.96 13.28 18.60
N GLN A 618 18.00 12.42 18.27
CA GLN A 618 16.79 12.78 17.55
C GLN A 618 15.58 12.25 18.33
N ASP A 619 14.57 13.10 18.50
CA ASP A 619 13.31 12.72 19.10
C ASP A 619 12.47 12.00 18.05
N ASP A 620 12.32 10.69 18.17
CA ASP A 620 11.26 9.96 17.47
C ASP A 620 9.91 10.47 18.00
N PHE A 621 8.88 10.53 17.16
CA PHE A 621 7.49 10.93 17.51
C PHE A 621 6.86 10.14 18.69
N VAL A 622 7.55 9.10 19.19
CA VAL A 622 7.17 8.24 20.32
C VAL A 622 7.86 8.64 21.64
N GLY A 623 8.76 9.65 21.64
CA GLY A 623 9.47 10.09 22.85
C GLY A 623 10.55 9.11 23.34
N GLU A 624 10.94 8.13 22.52
CA GLU A 624 12.05 7.23 22.79
C GLU A 624 13.33 7.79 22.14
N LEU A 625 14.29 8.25 22.96
CA LEU A 625 15.56 8.81 22.48
C LEU A 625 16.43 7.71 21.86
N ARG A 626 16.41 7.57 20.53
CA ARG A 626 17.41 6.78 19.81
C ARG A 626 18.64 7.64 19.51
N SER A 627 19.70 7.42 20.28
CA SER A 627 21.01 8.00 19.97
C SER A 627 21.68 7.20 18.85
N MET A 628 21.87 7.82 17.69
CA MET A 628 22.58 7.23 16.56
C MET A 628 24.02 7.75 16.51
N VAL A 629 24.97 6.87 16.21
CA VAL A 629 26.38 7.24 16.07
C VAL A 629 26.67 7.55 14.60
N SER A 630 27.07 8.80 14.32
CA SER A 630 27.56 9.26 13.01
C SER A 630 28.99 9.78 13.15
N TYR A 631 29.66 10.17 12.06
CA TYR A 631 31.04 10.70 12.09
C TYR A 631 31.08 12.16 11.60
N GLY A 632 31.21 13.11 12.54
CA GLY A 632 31.28 14.56 12.30
C GLY A 632 31.97 15.34 13.43
N ARG A 633 31.80 16.67 13.53
CA ARG A 633 32.50 17.49 14.55
C ARG A 633 31.70 17.65 15.85
N LYS A 634 32.21 17.11 16.97
CA LYS A 634 31.67 17.35 18.32
C LYS A 634 31.91 18.81 18.78
N ARG A 635 30.88 19.47 19.31
CA ARG A 635 31.02 20.76 20.02
C ARG A 635 31.82 20.52 21.32
N ARG A 636 32.85 21.33 21.60
CA ARG A 636 33.37 21.44 22.97
C ARG A 636 32.20 21.89 23.85
N SER A 637 31.85 21.10 24.86
CA SER A 637 30.90 21.51 25.89
C SER A 637 31.50 22.74 26.60
N VAL A 638 30.96 23.91 26.28
CA VAL A 638 31.15 25.08 27.14
C VAL A 638 30.08 24.94 28.21
N ASN A 639 30.49 24.69 29.44
CA ASN A 639 29.60 24.63 30.61
C ASN A 639 28.72 25.90 30.63
N ALA A 640 27.43 25.73 30.32
CA ALA A 640 26.47 26.81 30.28
C ALA A 640 25.99 27.12 31.71
N THR A 641 26.75 27.93 32.43
CA THR A 641 26.25 28.73 33.55
C THR A 641 26.73 30.17 33.37
N ALA A 642 26.08 30.90 32.45
CA ALA A 642 26.08 32.38 32.44
C ALA A 642 25.01 32.93 31.47
N THR A 643 23.86 33.28 32.05
CA THR A 643 23.01 34.45 31.77
C THR A 643 22.64 34.80 30.31
N SER A 644 21.36 34.56 30.02
CA SER A 644 20.54 34.84 28.84
C SER A 644 20.34 36.33 28.48
N ALA A 645 21.26 37.24 28.81
CA ALA A 645 21.05 38.69 28.66
C ALA A 645 22.02 39.39 27.68
N LEU A 646 22.93 38.67 27.03
CA LEU A 646 23.92 39.26 26.10
C LEU A 646 23.76 38.83 24.63
N ILE A 647 22.79 37.98 24.30
CA ILE A 647 22.63 37.44 22.93
C ILE A 647 21.83 38.39 22.02
N GLU A 648 20.96 39.24 22.56
CA GLU A 648 20.12 40.14 21.76
C GLU A 648 20.86 41.36 21.19
N ALA A 649 22.08 41.65 21.64
CA ALA A 649 22.87 42.78 21.15
C ALA A 649 23.77 42.45 19.94
N ALA A 650 23.97 41.16 19.61
CA ALA A 650 24.91 40.73 18.56
C ALA A 650 24.28 40.58 17.16
N ILE A 651 22.96 40.73 17.01
CA ILE A 651 22.24 40.43 15.75
C ILE A 651 22.12 41.64 14.81
N ARG A 652 22.45 42.87 15.23
CA ARG A 652 22.20 44.08 14.41
C ARG A 652 23.37 44.71 13.66
N ASN A 653 24.56 44.14 13.67
CA ASN A 653 25.67 44.63 12.84
C ASN A 653 26.52 43.49 12.27
N ARG A 654 26.13 42.95 11.13
CA ARG A 654 27.05 42.23 10.26
C ARG A 654 26.79 42.55 8.79
N ARG A 655 27.19 43.77 8.42
CA ARG A 655 27.48 44.13 7.02
C ARG A 655 28.62 43.27 6.51
N GLU A 656 28.54 42.98 5.22
CA GLU A 656 29.50 42.26 4.38
C GLU A 656 30.95 42.51 4.77
N THR A 657 31.62 41.45 5.20
CA THR A 657 33.06 41.31 5.04
C THR A 657 33.30 39.89 4.59
N THR A 658 33.75 39.77 3.35
CA THR A 658 34.36 38.59 2.72
C THR A 658 35.24 37.86 3.72
N ARG A 659 34.72 36.78 4.32
CA ARG A 659 35.55 35.85 5.09
C ARG A 659 35.98 34.75 4.14
N GLN A 660 37.24 34.82 3.73
CA GLN A 660 37.97 33.69 3.15
C GLN A 660 37.70 32.44 4.00
N ALA A 661 37.34 31.35 3.31
CA ALA A 661 37.22 30.03 3.91
C ALA A 661 38.54 29.63 4.60
N PRO A 662 38.50 28.95 5.77
CA PRO A 662 39.69 28.30 6.30
C PRO A 662 40.13 27.22 5.31
N GLN A 663 41.40 27.26 4.90
CA GLN A 663 41.95 26.52 3.76
C GLN A 663 42.21 25.01 3.98
N ASP A 664 41.40 24.29 4.75
CA ASP A 664 41.60 22.85 5.00
C ASP A 664 40.36 21.96 4.74
N ASP A 665 39.27 22.54 4.22
CA ASP A 665 38.07 21.77 3.87
C ASP A 665 38.12 21.35 2.38
N MET A 666 38.01 20.05 2.09
CA MET A 666 38.00 19.51 0.74
C MET A 666 36.57 19.44 0.22
N LEU A 667 36.32 20.03 -0.95
CA LEU A 667 35.02 19.98 -1.59
C LEU A 667 34.97 18.84 -2.61
N LEU A 668 34.22 17.79 -2.29
CA LEU A 668 33.97 16.69 -3.21
C LEU A 668 32.64 16.93 -3.91
N VAL A 669 32.65 16.74 -5.23
CA VAL A 669 31.45 16.89 -6.06
C VAL A 669 31.28 15.62 -6.88
N GLN A 670 30.09 15.03 -6.83
CA GLN A 670 29.74 13.85 -7.61
C GLN A 670 28.31 13.96 -8.08
N SER A 671 28.06 13.55 -9.31
CA SER A 671 26.75 13.70 -9.94
C SER A 671 26.25 12.37 -10.48
N ILE A 672 24.94 12.12 -10.37
CA ILE A 672 24.24 10.95 -10.89
C ILE A 672 22.99 11.39 -11.64
N GLN A 673 22.67 10.70 -12.74
CA GLN A 673 21.39 10.87 -13.43
C GLN A 673 20.36 9.92 -12.81
N ILE A 674 19.29 10.47 -12.25
CA ILE A 674 18.21 9.71 -11.62
C ILE A 674 16.92 9.93 -12.40
N THR A 675 16.49 8.89 -13.11
CA THR A 675 15.23 8.90 -13.85
C THR A 675 14.07 8.56 -12.93
N ASP A 676 12.87 9.05 -13.26
CA ASP A 676 11.69 8.61 -12.51
C ASP A 676 11.33 7.14 -12.80
N LYS A 677 10.69 6.51 -11.82
CA LYS A 677 10.08 5.17 -11.96
C LYS A 677 8.82 5.21 -12.86
N PHE A 678 8.30 6.41 -13.14
CA PHE A 678 7.06 6.60 -13.88
C PHE A 678 7.31 6.46 -15.38
N GLY A 679 6.99 5.30 -15.95
CA GLY A 679 7.30 4.93 -17.34
C GLY A 679 6.55 5.68 -18.45
N PHE A 680 6.48 7.01 -18.41
CA PHE A 680 5.78 7.85 -19.38
C PHE A 680 6.37 7.74 -20.81
N GLU A 681 7.68 7.53 -20.94
CA GLU A 681 8.37 7.48 -22.24
C GLU A 681 8.32 6.13 -22.95
N LYS A 682 7.90 5.04 -22.29
CA LYS A 682 7.93 3.70 -22.92
C LYS A 682 6.95 3.53 -24.09
N GLN A 683 6.07 4.50 -24.36
CA GLN A 683 5.15 4.46 -25.52
C GLN A 683 5.61 5.27 -26.73
N GLN A 684 6.70 6.06 -26.65
CA GLN A 684 7.17 6.89 -27.76
C GLN A 684 8.68 6.69 -27.98
N GLY A 685 9.08 5.61 -28.65
CA GLY A 685 10.42 5.56 -29.29
C GLY A 685 11.32 4.34 -29.02
N ALA A 686 10.89 3.32 -28.28
CA ALA A 686 11.73 2.14 -28.06
C ALA A 686 11.58 1.10 -29.19
N LYS A 687 12.58 1.01 -30.09
CA LYS A 687 12.92 -0.27 -30.72
C LYS A 687 13.25 -1.26 -29.58
N PRO A 688 12.64 -2.45 -29.52
CA PRO A 688 12.87 -3.36 -28.40
C PRO A 688 14.33 -3.83 -28.40
N LYS A 689 15.07 -3.53 -27.32
CA LYS A 689 16.26 -4.30 -26.96
C LYS A 689 15.79 -5.70 -26.56
N ILE A 690 15.84 -6.62 -27.52
CA ILE A 690 15.58 -8.04 -27.29
C ILE A 690 16.73 -8.59 -26.45
N SER A 691 16.42 -8.92 -25.20
CA SER A 691 17.12 -9.95 -24.45
C SER A 691 16.93 -11.28 -25.20
N SER A 692 18.03 -11.98 -25.39
CA SER A 692 18.19 -13.17 -26.22
C SER A 692 17.11 -14.24 -26.01
N SER A 693 16.24 -14.38 -27.00
CA SER A 693 15.45 -15.58 -27.26
C SER A 693 15.19 -15.64 -28.77
N GLU A 694 15.71 -16.69 -29.41
CA GLU A 694 15.79 -16.86 -30.86
C GLU A 694 14.40 -16.81 -31.54
N THR A 695 14.13 -15.73 -32.29
CA THR A 695 13.15 -15.74 -33.38
C THR A 695 13.74 -15.00 -34.58
N VAL A 696 13.95 -15.74 -35.68
CA VAL A 696 14.47 -15.20 -36.94
C VAL A 696 13.29 -14.75 -37.81
N PHE A 697 13.25 -13.47 -38.17
CA PHE A 697 12.32 -12.93 -39.15
C PHE A 697 12.91 -13.06 -40.56
N VAL A 698 12.18 -13.72 -41.47
CA VAL A 698 12.40 -13.59 -42.92
C VAL A 698 11.21 -12.82 -43.47
N ALA A 699 11.46 -11.62 -43.98
CA ALA A 699 10.44 -10.78 -44.58
C ALA A 699 10.12 -11.25 -46.02
N ASN A 700 8.84 -11.37 -46.35
CA ASN A 700 8.35 -11.19 -47.71
C ASN A 700 6.97 -10.51 -47.66
N ASP A 701 6.74 -9.58 -48.58
CA ASP A 701 5.59 -8.67 -48.61
C ASP A 701 4.24 -9.39 -48.66
N GLY A 702 3.31 -8.96 -47.81
CA GLY A 702 1.87 -9.26 -47.89
C GLY A 702 1.39 -10.43 -47.03
N GLN A 703 0.81 -10.10 -45.87
CA GLN A 703 0.14 -10.98 -44.89
C GLN A 703 1.05 -11.83 -43.99
N GLY A 704 1.53 -11.23 -42.89
CA GLY A 704 2.26 -11.96 -41.84
C GLY A 704 1.33 -12.69 -40.88
N ILE A 705 1.41 -14.02 -40.87
CA ILE A 705 0.86 -14.88 -39.79
C ILE A 705 1.96 -15.06 -38.74
N CYS A 706 1.69 -14.69 -37.49
CA CYS A 706 2.63 -14.87 -36.38
C CYS A 706 2.67 -16.34 -35.95
N VAL A 707 3.83 -17.01 -36.05
CA VAL A 707 4.01 -18.39 -35.56
C VAL A 707 5.20 -18.44 -34.61
N ASN A 708 4.98 -19.02 -33.43
CA ASN A 708 5.98 -19.08 -32.36
C ASN A 708 7.10 -20.08 -32.72
N GLY A 709 8.36 -19.63 -32.79
CA GLY A 709 9.49 -20.42 -33.31
C GLY A 709 9.77 -21.72 -32.54
N LEU A 710 9.61 -21.68 -31.22
CA LEU A 710 9.66 -22.87 -30.34
C LEU A 710 8.57 -23.89 -30.69
N GLY A 711 7.38 -23.42 -31.09
CA GLY A 711 6.28 -24.29 -31.53
C GLY A 711 6.60 -25.04 -32.81
N LEU A 712 7.29 -24.42 -33.76
CA LEU A 712 7.73 -25.06 -35.01
C LEU A 712 8.81 -26.11 -34.77
N ILE A 713 9.76 -25.84 -33.87
CA ILE A 713 10.82 -26.80 -33.52
C ILE A 713 10.22 -28.02 -32.83
N VAL A 714 9.31 -27.82 -31.86
CA VAL A 714 8.63 -28.92 -31.18
C VAL A 714 7.75 -29.71 -32.15
N ALA A 715 7.00 -29.04 -33.01
CA ALA A 715 6.19 -29.70 -34.03
C ALA A 715 7.05 -30.51 -35.02
N GLY A 716 8.19 -29.95 -35.45
CA GLY A 716 9.16 -30.64 -36.30
C GLY A 716 9.77 -31.86 -35.61
N ALA A 717 10.14 -31.74 -34.34
CA ALA A 717 10.68 -32.86 -33.56
C ALA A 717 9.65 -33.98 -33.37
N VAL A 718 8.41 -33.64 -33.02
CA VAL A 718 7.31 -34.61 -32.91
C VAL A 718 7.03 -35.28 -34.25
N PHE A 719 7.06 -34.53 -35.35
CA PHE A 719 6.87 -35.07 -36.69
C PHE A 719 7.99 -36.04 -37.09
N LEU A 720 9.26 -35.70 -36.82
CA LEU A 720 10.40 -36.59 -37.09
C LEU A 720 10.36 -37.85 -36.21
N LEU A 721 9.97 -37.73 -34.93
CA LEU A 721 9.78 -38.88 -34.05
C LEU A 721 8.64 -39.79 -34.53
N ALA A 722 7.54 -39.20 -35.02
CA ALA A 722 6.45 -39.96 -35.62
C ALA A 722 6.90 -40.69 -36.90
N GLN A 723 7.70 -40.04 -37.75
CA GLN A 723 8.27 -40.69 -38.94
C GLN A 723 9.20 -41.85 -38.58
N LEU A 724 10.06 -41.68 -37.57
CA LEU A 724 10.93 -42.76 -37.09
C LEU A 724 10.13 -43.92 -36.49
N ALA A 725 9.05 -43.64 -35.76
CA ALA A 725 8.16 -44.66 -35.23
C ALA A 725 7.47 -45.45 -36.36
N VAL A 726 6.99 -44.78 -37.41
CA VAL A 726 6.38 -45.44 -38.57
C VAL A 726 7.41 -46.30 -39.31
N ILE A 727 8.65 -45.82 -39.49
CA ILE A 727 9.73 -46.60 -40.12
C ILE A 727 10.11 -47.80 -39.25
N ALA A 728 10.17 -47.64 -37.92
CA ALA A 728 10.43 -48.73 -36.99
C ALA A 728 9.33 -49.80 -37.03
N ILE A 729 8.06 -49.39 -37.06
CA ILE A 729 6.91 -50.30 -37.21
C ILE A 729 6.95 -51.00 -38.57
N TRP A 730 7.23 -50.26 -39.65
CA TRP A 730 7.34 -50.82 -41.00
C TRP A 730 8.47 -51.82 -41.10
N THR A 731 9.66 -51.50 -40.59
CA THR A 731 10.82 -52.41 -40.59
C THR A 731 10.59 -53.62 -39.69
N TYR A 732 9.92 -53.46 -38.54
CA TYR A 732 9.52 -54.57 -37.68
C TYR A 732 8.52 -55.50 -38.38
N LEU A 733 7.47 -54.95 -39.00
CA LEU A 733 6.49 -55.74 -39.78
C LEU A 733 7.14 -56.39 -41.00
N TRP A 734 8.07 -55.71 -41.66
CA TRP A 734 8.82 -56.25 -42.80
C TRP A 734 9.76 -57.38 -42.37
N GLN A 735 10.48 -57.23 -41.25
CA GLN A 735 11.30 -58.30 -40.67
C GLN A 735 10.45 -59.47 -40.18
N ARG A 736 9.28 -59.22 -39.59
CA ARG A 736 8.35 -60.28 -39.18
C ARG A 736 7.79 -61.04 -40.38
N ARG A 737 7.41 -60.35 -41.46
CA ARG A 737 7.02 -60.97 -42.74
C ARG A 737 8.20 -61.74 -43.36
N ARG A 738 9.43 -61.24 -43.27
CA ARG A 738 10.62 -61.93 -43.77
C ARG A 738 10.92 -63.21 -42.98
N LYS A 739 10.74 -63.20 -41.66
CA LYS A 739 10.82 -64.40 -40.81
C LYS A 739 9.69 -65.39 -41.09
N GLN A 740 8.46 -64.93 -41.33
CA GLN A 740 7.36 -65.82 -41.75
C GLN A 740 7.62 -66.46 -43.13
N ARG A 741 8.15 -65.72 -44.10
CA ARG A 741 8.57 -66.26 -45.40
C ARG A 741 9.74 -67.24 -45.30
N GLN A 742 10.63 -67.08 -44.32
CA GLN A 742 11.69 -68.05 -44.03
C GLN A 742 11.15 -69.34 -43.36
N PHE A 743 10.02 -69.26 -42.64
CA PHE A 743 9.35 -70.43 -42.08
C PHE A 743 8.51 -71.18 -43.13
N GLU A 744 7.83 -70.48 -44.05
CA GLU A 744 7.09 -71.10 -45.17
C GLU A 744 8.02 -71.81 -46.17
N ASN A 745 9.23 -71.30 -46.41
CA ASN A 745 10.22 -71.94 -47.28
C ASN A 745 10.99 -73.10 -46.60
N ALA A 746 10.84 -73.31 -45.29
CA ALA A 746 11.45 -74.41 -44.55
C ALA A 746 10.47 -75.58 -44.27
N SER A 747 9.18 -75.43 -44.62
CA SER A 747 8.15 -76.45 -44.39
C SER A 747 7.72 -77.23 -45.64
N MET A 748 8.39 -77.06 -46.79
CA MET A 748 8.31 -78.00 -47.93
C MET A 748 9.53 -78.93 -47.91
N GLY A 749 9.47 -79.95 -47.04
CA GLY A 749 10.46 -81.01 -46.97
C GLY A 749 9.97 -82.21 -46.17
N SER A 750 9.33 -83.15 -46.86
CA SER A 750 8.98 -84.53 -46.43
C SER A 750 7.90 -84.67 -45.34
N SER A 751 6.89 -85.54 -45.44
CA SER A 751 6.71 -86.71 -46.29
C SER A 751 5.30 -87.32 -46.11
N VAL A 752 4.69 -87.75 -47.23
CA VAL A 752 3.92 -89.02 -47.40
C VAL A 752 2.58 -89.20 -46.65
N VAL A 753 1.46 -88.87 -47.34
CA VAL A 753 0.38 -89.75 -47.93
C VAL A 753 -0.06 -91.03 -47.15
N PRO A 754 -1.32 -91.57 -47.20
CA PRO A 754 -2.58 -91.13 -47.88
C PRO A 754 -3.88 -91.08 -46.99
N THR A 755 -4.91 -90.41 -47.56
CA THR A 755 -6.40 -90.60 -47.55
C THR A 755 -7.09 -91.67 -46.67
N PRO A 756 -8.43 -91.60 -46.37
CA PRO A 756 -9.50 -90.85 -47.07
C PRO A 756 -10.61 -90.17 -46.22
N THR A 757 -11.40 -89.33 -46.90
CA THR A 757 -12.87 -89.11 -46.79
C THR A 757 -13.56 -88.57 -45.51
N LEU A 758 -14.44 -87.61 -45.82
CA LEU A 758 -15.77 -87.33 -45.25
C LEU A 758 -15.92 -86.45 -43.99
N THR A 759 -16.60 -85.33 -44.23
CA THR A 759 -17.66 -84.69 -43.42
C THR A 759 -17.31 -84.09 -42.05
N GLY A 760 -17.50 -82.78 -41.99
CA GLY A 760 -18.60 -82.23 -41.19
C GLY A 760 -18.25 -81.59 -39.86
N SER A 761 -19.00 -80.50 -39.60
CA SER A 761 -19.34 -79.96 -38.27
C SER A 761 -18.19 -79.27 -37.52
N ARG A 762 -18.29 -77.96 -37.26
CA ARG A 762 -19.26 -77.21 -36.42
C ARG A 762 -18.49 -76.75 -35.20
N ALA A 763 -18.53 -75.44 -35.00
CA ALA A 763 -19.05 -74.82 -33.79
C ALA A 763 -17.96 -74.75 -32.72
N ASP A 764 -17.86 -73.75 -31.87
CA ASP A 764 -18.73 -72.69 -31.36
C ASP A 764 -17.73 -71.78 -30.61
N SER A 765 -17.94 -70.54 -30.17
CA SER A 765 -19.09 -69.73 -29.79
C SER A 765 -18.44 -68.37 -29.48
N MET A 766 -18.74 -67.27 -30.18
CA MET A 766 -19.91 -66.39 -30.07
C MET A 766 -20.00 -65.55 -28.77
N CYS A 767 -19.90 -64.23 -28.99
CA CYS A 767 -20.74 -63.16 -28.43
C CYS A 767 -20.75 -62.92 -26.91
N LYS A 768 -20.48 -61.66 -26.50
CA LYS A 768 -21.58 -60.69 -26.33
C LYS A 768 -21.07 -59.27 -26.08
N LEU A 769 -21.70 -58.35 -26.80
CA LEU A 769 -21.68 -56.90 -26.60
C LEU A 769 -22.87 -56.46 -25.73
N TYR A 770 -22.65 -55.30 -25.11
CA TYR A 770 -23.57 -54.26 -24.64
C TYR A 770 -24.27 -54.34 -23.27
N ASP A 771 -24.07 -53.20 -22.59
CA ASP A 771 -24.95 -52.43 -21.71
C ASP A 771 -25.29 -52.88 -20.29
N SER A 772 -25.17 -51.91 -19.38
CA SER A 772 -25.98 -51.86 -18.17
C SER A 772 -26.32 -50.41 -17.84
N GLY A 773 -27.62 -50.13 -17.84
CA GLY A 773 -28.27 -48.92 -17.31
C GLY A 773 -29.29 -49.34 -16.27
N TYR A 774 -29.39 -48.51 -15.23
CA TYR A 774 -30.06 -48.72 -13.94
C TYR A 774 -31.58 -48.93 -13.97
N ALA A 775 -32.08 -49.57 -12.90
CA ALA A 775 -33.48 -49.84 -12.60
C ALA A 775 -34.22 -48.66 -11.92
N GLY A 776 -35.53 -48.58 -12.18
CA GLY A 776 -36.53 -47.79 -11.45
C GLY A 776 -37.74 -48.66 -11.10
N ARG A 777 -38.34 -48.37 -9.94
CA ARG A 777 -39.24 -49.16 -9.07
C ARG A 777 -40.67 -49.38 -9.58
N HIS A 778 -41.30 -50.44 -9.05
CA HIS A 778 -42.63 -50.58 -8.41
C HIS A 778 -42.92 -52.11 -8.38
N PHE A 779 -43.18 -52.80 -7.27
CA PHE A 779 -43.91 -52.51 -6.05
C PHE A 779 -43.10 -52.79 -4.77
#